data_AF-A0A498J3S1-F1
#
_entry.id   AF-A0A498J3S1-F1
#
_cell.length_a   1.000
_cell.length_b   1.000
_cell.length_c   1.000
_cell.angle_alpha   90.00
_cell.angle_beta   90.00
_cell.angle_gamma   90.00
#
_symmetry.space_group_name_H-M   'P 1'
#
loop_
_entity.id
_entity.type
_entity.pdbx_description
1 polymer ?
#
loop_
_entity_poly.entity_id
_entity_poly.type
_entity_poly.pdbx_seq_one_letter_code
_entity_poly.pdbx_strand_id
1 'polypeptide(L)'
;MNFLVTSLASNSLIKSFGCLGMVDELLWVWRRMKENGIEPSLYAYNFLLNGLVNSMFIESAERVFEVMEGGKIAPDIATYNTMIKGYRKGGKTQKAMEKFRAMEGRNVEPDKITYMALIQGCYSEGDVASCCGKTDEALALFKKMEEEGCDQMVARACKILDELAPMGVIPETAFEDMINVLSKAGRVKEACNLADGIVDTGREIPGRIRTVLINALRKAGNADLAMKLMHSKIGIGYDRMATKTSPMEPSVCGEDDIVRWFEDMTEKAGSVQTQTLWRILELNFEVEYLKKWLGDIEIQEVDPCVLESLYTSLVPLASHADLEPYIHRIANGESGPILTKQPITTLSLRVYPTREGGRILEFIYSSRQFKTKGGLTAGTATTHYYASPEFKIKQEKTKSFTCSPEEVISSGDSKQSTYCHLLLGLFFSEQVEFITSTFAYSIVQSFIAFEELWKELCIDIRDGTLSKRINLPKVRKAVLDIISPNPILASKIEACCEELEDLDWFGLIPKLWPNAKYVYSIMTGSMQPYLKKLRRYAAEVPLVSAEYGSTESWIGVNVDPCLPPEDVTFAVVPTFSYFEFIPLHRQKQDYNLVIDDFIEDKPVPLSQVKVGQEYEIVLTTFTGLYRYRLGDVVEVAGFHNGTPKLNFICRRKLILTVNIDKNTEKDLQMVVERGSQLLSKSKAELIDFTSHADVLTQPGHYIIYWEIKGEVEERVLGECCREMDASFVDHGYVVSRRSNSIGPLELRIVEKGTFKKILEYFIGNGSALSQFKTPRCTSNKVLLSILNLCTTKRVYSTAYAN
;
A
#
# COMPACT_ATOMS: atom_id res chain seq x y z
N MET A 1 -37.24 -7.05 40.04
CA MET A 1 -38.23 -6.46 39.10
C MET A 1 -38.74 -7.57 38.20
N ASN A 2 -40.00 -7.97 38.35
CA ASN A 2 -40.65 -8.94 37.45
C ASN A 2 -40.96 -8.22 36.13
N PHE A 3 -40.08 -8.38 35.12
CA PHE A 3 -40.42 -8.00 33.76
C PHE A 3 -41.60 -8.87 33.30
N LEU A 4 -42.73 -8.21 33.02
CA LEU A 4 -43.90 -8.80 32.36
C LEU A 4 -43.52 -9.00 30.90
N VAL A 5 -43.06 -10.21 30.60
CA VAL A 5 -42.70 -10.62 29.24
C VAL A 5 -44.00 -10.76 28.44
N THR A 6 -44.18 -9.95 27.40
CA THR A 6 -45.33 -10.05 26.48
C THR A 6 -44.97 -10.93 25.28
N SER A 7 -45.96 -11.57 24.65
CA SER A 7 -45.75 -12.43 23.46
C SER A 7 -44.94 -11.72 22.35
N LEU A 8 -45.19 -10.44 22.12
CA LEU A 8 -44.51 -9.65 21.10
C LEU A 8 -43.04 -9.37 21.45
N ALA A 9 -42.76 -9.08 22.72
CA ALA A 9 -41.39 -8.89 23.21
C ALA A 9 -40.61 -10.21 23.17
N SER A 10 -41.23 -11.33 23.54
CA SER A 10 -40.61 -12.66 23.44
C SER A 10 -40.26 -13.04 22.00
N ASN A 11 -41.17 -12.83 21.04
CA ASN A 11 -40.92 -13.15 19.63
C ASN A 11 -39.75 -12.32 19.07
N SER A 12 -39.64 -11.05 19.49
CA SER A 12 -38.56 -10.16 19.06
C SER A 12 -37.21 -10.58 19.66
N LEU A 13 -37.18 -10.92 20.95
CA LEU A 13 -35.97 -11.41 21.62
C LEU A 13 -35.53 -12.78 21.08
N ILE A 14 -36.46 -13.70 20.82
CA ILE A 14 -36.17 -15.00 20.20
C ILE A 14 -35.57 -14.82 18.80
N LYS A 15 -36.09 -13.89 17.99
CA LYS A 15 -35.51 -13.56 16.68
C LYS A 15 -34.08 -13.03 16.84
N SER A 16 -33.90 -12.03 17.71
CA SER A 16 -32.60 -11.36 17.89
C SER A 16 -31.53 -12.33 18.39
N PHE A 17 -31.80 -13.04 19.48
CA PHE A 17 -30.84 -14.00 20.05
C PHE A 17 -30.64 -15.22 19.14
N GLY A 18 -31.69 -15.67 18.44
CA GLY A 18 -31.60 -16.75 17.45
C GLY A 18 -30.74 -16.41 16.24
N CYS A 19 -30.77 -15.16 15.76
CA CYS A 19 -29.90 -14.68 14.68
C CYS A 19 -28.44 -14.48 15.12
N LEU A 20 -28.21 -14.09 16.38
CA LEU A 20 -26.88 -13.82 16.94
C LEU A 20 -26.17 -15.06 17.52
N GLY A 21 -26.82 -16.22 17.55
CA GLY A 21 -26.25 -17.45 18.11
C GLY A 21 -26.13 -17.44 19.65
N MET A 22 -26.86 -16.54 20.33
CA MET A 22 -26.86 -16.38 21.78
C MET A 22 -27.81 -17.40 22.44
N VAL A 23 -27.35 -18.66 22.54
CA VAL A 23 -28.19 -19.82 22.90
C VAL A 23 -28.70 -19.77 24.34
N ASP A 24 -27.90 -19.30 25.30
CA ASP A 24 -28.29 -19.25 26.70
C ASP A 24 -29.42 -18.26 26.95
N GLU A 25 -29.33 -17.08 26.33
CA GLU A 25 -30.36 -16.03 26.34
C GLU A 25 -31.60 -16.48 25.57
N LEU A 26 -31.43 -17.16 24.45
CA LEU A 26 -32.52 -17.73 23.66
C LEU A 26 -33.32 -18.76 24.47
N LEU A 27 -32.64 -19.68 25.17
CA LEU A 27 -33.26 -20.66 26.07
C LEU A 27 -33.86 -20.01 27.32
N TRP A 28 -33.27 -18.92 27.81
CA TRP A 28 -33.82 -18.13 28.91
C TRP A 28 -35.17 -17.50 28.53
N VAL A 29 -35.26 -16.86 27.37
CA VAL A 29 -36.53 -16.28 26.87
C VAL A 29 -37.58 -17.38 26.69
N TRP A 30 -37.20 -18.53 26.14
CA TRP A 30 -38.08 -19.68 25.99
C TRP A 30 -38.65 -20.19 27.33
N ARG A 31 -37.81 -20.38 28.35
CA ARG A 31 -38.26 -20.77 29.70
C ARG A 31 -39.22 -19.74 30.29
N ARG A 32 -38.90 -18.46 30.12
CA ARG A 32 -39.72 -17.35 30.62
C ARG A 32 -41.09 -17.29 29.95
N MET A 33 -41.19 -17.58 28.65
CA MET A 33 -42.50 -17.71 27.98
C MET A 33 -43.36 -18.82 28.62
N LYS A 34 -42.75 -19.98 28.88
CA LYS A 34 -43.45 -21.14 29.48
C LYS A 34 -43.93 -20.86 30.92
N GLU A 35 -43.08 -20.23 31.74
CA GLU A 35 -43.43 -19.85 33.12
C GLU A 35 -44.58 -18.85 33.19
N ASN A 36 -44.70 -17.96 32.19
CA ASN A 36 -45.76 -16.96 32.13
C ASN A 36 -47.00 -17.46 31.35
N GLY A 37 -47.05 -18.75 30.98
CA GLY A 37 -48.19 -19.33 30.26
C GLY A 37 -48.40 -18.76 28.84
N ILE A 38 -47.34 -18.24 28.22
CA ILE A 38 -47.40 -17.66 26.87
C ILE A 38 -47.18 -18.78 25.85
N GLU A 39 -48.20 -19.07 25.05
CA GLU A 39 -48.09 -20.01 23.94
C GLU A 39 -47.19 -19.41 22.83
N PRO A 40 -46.08 -20.07 22.46
CA PRO A 40 -45.20 -19.60 21.40
C PRO A 40 -45.88 -19.69 20.03
N SER A 41 -45.60 -18.77 19.11
CA SER A 41 -46.11 -18.83 17.73
C SER A 41 -45.25 -19.74 16.83
N LEU A 42 -45.78 -20.17 15.68
CA LEU A 42 -45.00 -20.86 14.63
C LEU A 42 -43.71 -20.10 14.28
N TYR A 43 -43.82 -18.77 14.21
CA TYR A 43 -42.68 -17.87 14.01
C TYR A 43 -41.63 -18.03 15.13
N ALA A 44 -42.04 -18.02 16.40
CA ALA A 44 -41.12 -18.20 17.53
C ALA A 44 -40.44 -19.58 17.53
N TYR A 45 -41.19 -20.64 17.21
CA TYR A 45 -40.64 -21.99 17.07
C TYR A 45 -39.59 -22.07 15.97
N ASN A 46 -39.85 -21.53 14.78
CA ASN A 46 -38.92 -21.58 13.66
C ASN A 46 -37.61 -20.81 13.96
N PHE A 47 -37.67 -19.64 14.63
CA PHE A 47 -36.47 -18.91 15.02
C PHE A 47 -35.69 -19.59 16.15
N LEU A 48 -36.38 -20.17 17.14
CA LEU A 48 -35.75 -20.95 18.19
C LEU A 48 -35.01 -22.16 17.62
N LEU A 49 -35.66 -22.92 16.73
CA LEU A 49 -35.07 -24.07 16.05
C LEU A 49 -33.88 -23.66 15.18
N ASN A 50 -34.00 -22.59 14.39
CA ASN A 50 -32.92 -22.11 13.53
C ASN A 50 -31.70 -21.63 14.35
N GLY A 51 -31.93 -20.93 15.47
CA GLY A 51 -30.86 -20.49 16.37
C GLY A 51 -30.12 -21.66 17.02
N LEU A 52 -30.85 -22.66 17.52
CA LEU A 52 -30.27 -23.89 18.09
C LEU A 52 -29.51 -24.71 17.05
N VAL A 53 -30.07 -24.86 15.85
CA VAL A 53 -29.45 -25.60 14.74
C VAL A 53 -28.19 -24.90 14.22
N ASN A 54 -28.19 -23.57 14.10
CA ASN A 54 -27.00 -22.85 13.64
C ASN A 54 -25.87 -22.86 14.65
N SER A 55 -26.21 -22.96 15.95
CA SER A 55 -25.25 -23.04 17.06
C SER A 55 -24.87 -24.48 17.43
N MET A 56 -25.22 -25.47 16.59
CA MET A 56 -24.91 -26.91 16.76
C MET A 56 -25.56 -27.61 17.98
N PHE A 57 -26.57 -27.01 18.62
CA PHE A 57 -27.34 -27.63 19.71
C PHE A 57 -28.48 -28.51 19.19
N ILE A 58 -28.16 -29.50 18.35
CA ILE A 58 -29.13 -30.32 17.61
C ILE A 58 -30.08 -31.08 18.54
N GLU A 59 -29.60 -31.64 19.65
CA GLU A 59 -30.44 -32.37 20.62
C GLU A 59 -31.47 -31.49 21.31
N SER A 60 -31.12 -30.21 21.56
CA SER A 60 -32.07 -29.24 22.08
C SER A 60 -33.11 -28.84 21.03
N ALA A 61 -32.71 -28.74 19.76
CA ALA A 61 -33.64 -28.53 18.65
C ALA A 61 -34.60 -29.72 18.47
N GLU A 62 -34.14 -30.96 18.64
CA GLU A 62 -35.00 -32.17 18.63
C GLU A 62 -36.12 -32.06 19.67
N ARG A 63 -35.78 -31.71 20.92
CA ARG A 63 -36.76 -31.53 21.99
C ARG A 63 -37.78 -30.43 21.69
N VAL A 64 -37.34 -29.32 21.09
CA VAL A 64 -38.25 -28.22 20.70
C VAL A 64 -39.19 -28.68 19.58
N PHE A 65 -38.68 -29.46 18.62
CA PHE A 65 -39.48 -30.03 17.54
C PHE A 65 -40.52 -31.03 18.07
N GLU A 66 -40.16 -31.90 19.01
CA GLU A 66 -41.08 -32.85 19.65
C GLU A 66 -42.21 -32.12 20.42
N VAL A 67 -41.87 -31.03 21.12
CA VAL A 67 -42.87 -30.18 21.79
C VAL A 67 -43.83 -29.55 20.77
N MET A 68 -43.34 -29.20 19.58
CA MET A 68 -44.16 -28.71 18.49
C MET A 68 -45.05 -29.82 17.90
N GLU A 69 -44.51 -31.03 17.70
CA GLU A 69 -45.26 -32.18 17.19
C GLU A 69 -46.38 -32.65 18.14
N GLY A 70 -46.17 -32.56 19.46
CA GLY A 70 -47.19 -32.88 20.47
C GLY A 70 -48.04 -31.67 20.93
N GLY A 71 -47.78 -30.49 20.36
CA GLY A 71 -48.42 -29.23 20.74
C GLY A 71 -49.60 -28.84 19.84
N LYS A 72 -50.13 -27.63 20.06
CA LYS A 72 -51.21 -27.06 19.25
C LYS A 72 -50.74 -26.51 17.89
N ILE A 73 -49.43 -26.33 17.68
CA ILE A 73 -48.84 -25.71 16.49
C ILE A 73 -48.07 -26.78 15.74
N ALA A 74 -48.53 -27.12 14.54
CA ALA A 74 -47.91 -28.14 13.71
C ALA A 74 -46.64 -27.61 13.02
N PRO A 75 -45.58 -28.45 12.87
CA PRO A 75 -44.40 -28.15 12.05
C PRO A 75 -44.77 -27.82 10.60
N ASP A 76 -44.15 -26.77 10.04
CA ASP A 76 -44.29 -26.39 8.64
C ASP A 76 -43.05 -26.81 7.82
N ILE A 77 -43.06 -26.53 6.52
CA ILE A 77 -41.94 -26.83 5.62
C ILE A 77 -40.61 -26.24 6.11
N ALA A 78 -40.64 -25.02 6.67
CA ALA A 78 -39.44 -24.37 7.20
C ALA A 78 -38.95 -25.05 8.48
N THR A 79 -39.85 -25.55 9.33
CA THR A 79 -39.52 -26.35 10.51
C THR A 79 -38.80 -27.64 10.11
N TYR A 80 -39.34 -28.38 9.14
CA TYR A 80 -38.73 -29.63 8.63
C TYR A 80 -37.38 -29.37 7.96
N ASN A 81 -37.29 -28.36 7.09
CA ASN A 81 -36.04 -27.98 6.43
C ASN A 81 -34.95 -27.57 7.43
N THR A 82 -35.32 -26.88 8.51
CA THR A 82 -34.40 -26.50 9.58
C THR A 82 -33.84 -27.71 10.31
N MET A 83 -34.68 -28.71 10.61
CA MET A 83 -34.23 -29.96 11.25
C MET A 83 -33.36 -30.81 10.33
N ILE A 84 -33.75 -30.96 9.05
CA ILE A 84 -32.95 -31.68 8.04
C ILE A 84 -31.57 -31.03 7.90
N LYS A 85 -31.50 -29.69 7.80
CA LYS A 85 -30.25 -28.92 7.80
C LYS A 85 -29.41 -29.16 9.07
N GLY A 86 -30.05 -29.24 10.23
CA GLY A 86 -29.39 -29.48 11.51
C GLY A 86 -28.79 -30.87 11.63
N TYR A 87 -29.53 -31.91 11.25
CA TYR A 87 -29.01 -33.28 11.21
C TYR A 87 -27.88 -33.46 10.21
N ARG A 88 -27.96 -32.78 9.06
CA ARG A 88 -26.85 -32.70 8.10
C ARG A 88 -25.60 -32.08 8.74
N LYS A 89 -25.73 -30.92 9.40
CA LYS A 89 -24.61 -30.27 10.11
C LYS A 89 -24.01 -31.17 11.19
N GLY A 90 -24.83 -31.95 11.88
CA GLY A 90 -24.40 -32.88 12.92
C GLY A 90 -23.92 -34.25 12.45
N GLY A 91 -23.81 -34.49 11.13
CA GLY A 91 -23.41 -35.79 10.57
C GLY A 91 -24.35 -36.94 10.94
N LYS A 92 -25.66 -36.67 11.04
CA LYS A 92 -26.70 -37.65 11.39
C LYS A 92 -27.64 -37.87 10.20
N THR A 93 -27.12 -38.30 9.05
CA THR A 93 -27.86 -38.37 7.77
C THR A 93 -29.11 -39.26 7.85
N GLN A 94 -29.05 -40.36 8.60
CA GLN A 94 -30.20 -41.25 8.82
C GLN A 94 -31.39 -40.52 9.46
N LYS A 95 -31.13 -39.66 10.45
CA LYS A 95 -32.17 -38.86 11.10
C LYS A 95 -32.75 -37.78 10.17
N ALA A 96 -31.94 -37.25 9.26
CA ALA A 96 -32.42 -36.32 8.23
C ALA A 96 -33.43 -37.01 7.29
N MET A 97 -33.13 -38.25 6.88
CA MET A 97 -34.02 -39.07 6.05
C MET A 97 -35.32 -39.46 6.77
N GLU A 98 -35.24 -39.76 8.08
CA GLU A 98 -36.43 -40.01 8.90
C GLU A 98 -37.35 -38.79 8.97
N LYS A 99 -36.80 -37.57 9.09
CA LYS A 99 -37.60 -36.34 9.06
C LYS A 99 -38.20 -36.05 7.69
N PHE A 100 -37.51 -36.38 6.60
CA PHE A 100 -38.07 -36.31 5.25
C PHE A 100 -39.28 -37.25 5.09
N ARG A 101 -39.18 -38.51 5.52
CA ARG A 101 -40.31 -39.45 5.48
C ARG A 101 -41.46 -39.00 6.38
N ALA A 102 -41.15 -38.41 7.54
CA ALA A 102 -42.17 -37.86 8.44
C ALA A 102 -42.89 -36.64 7.83
N MET A 103 -42.18 -35.82 7.05
CA MET A 103 -42.73 -34.69 6.30
C MET A 103 -43.72 -35.19 5.23
N GLU A 104 -43.34 -36.20 4.45
CA GLU A 104 -44.20 -36.85 3.45
C GLU A 104 -45.44 -37.49 4.09
N GLY A 105 -45.26 -38.22 5.20
CA GLY A 105 -46.37 -38.88 5.91
C GLY A 105 -47.39 -37.92 6.52
N ARG A 106 -47.05 -36.63 6.63
CA ARG A 106 -47.96 -35.56 7.10
C ARG A 106 -48.51 -34.69 5.96
N ASN A 107 -48.31 -35.08 4.70
CA ASN A 107 -48.69 -34.31 3.51
C ASN A 107 -48.10 -32.89 3.49
N VAL A 108 -46.89 -32.70 4.03
CA VAL A 108 -46.13 -31.45 3.86
C VAL A 108 -45.24 -31.66 2.63
N GLU A 109 -45.52 -30.94 1.54
CA GLU A 109 -44.78 -31.12 0.29
C GLU A 109 -43.32 -30.68 0.43
N PRO A 110 -42.35 -31.58 0.14
CA PRO A 110 -40.94 -31.22 0.05
C PRO A 110 -40.68 -30.11 -0.99
N ASP A 111 -39.81 -29.16 -0.65
CA ASP A 111 -39.37 -28.14 -1.60
C ASP A 111 -37.92 -28.36 -2.05
N LYS A 112 -37.46 -27.47 -2.94
CA LYS A 112 -36.07 -27.45 -3.41
C LYS A 112 -35.04 -27.46 -2.26
N ILE A 113 -35.35 -26.80 -1.14
CA ILE A 113 -34.43 -26.71 0.00
C ILE A 113 -34.37 -28.07 0.71
N THR A 114 -35.49 -28.79 0.80
CA THR A 114 -35.58 -30.15 1.35
C THR A 114 -34.67 -31.12 0.59
N TYR A 115 -34.84 -31.23 -0.74
CA TYR A 115 -34.05 -32.16 -1.56
C TYR A 115 -32.57 -31.80 -1.61
N MET A 116 -32.23 -30.50 -1.71
CA MET A 116 -30.83 -30.05 -1.71
C MET A 116 -30.12 -30.38 -0.40
N ALA A 117 -30.79 -30.21 0.74
CA ALA A 117 -30.22 -30.51 2.04
C ALA A 117 -29.97 -32.02 2.26
N LEU A 118 -30.83 -32.88 1.71
CA LEU A 118 -30.69 -34.35 1.77
C LEU A 118 -29.55 -34.85 0.88
N ILE A 119 -29.48 -34.36 -0.36
CA ILE A 119 -28.40 -34.71 -1.31
C ILE A 119 -27.05 -34.31 -0.73
N GLN A 120 -26.93 -33.11 -0.15
CA GLN A 120 -25.69 -32.67 0.53
C GLN A 120 -25.34 -33.55 1.75
N GLY A 121 -26.35 -34.05 2.47
CA GLY A 121 -26.16 -34.96 3.61
C GLY A 121 -25.51 -36.28 3.22
N CYS A 122 -25.98 -36.91 2.15
CA CYS A 122 -25.49 -38.20 1.63
C CYS A 122 -23.99 -38.22 1.31
N TYR A 123 -23.37 -37.06 1.05
CA TYR A 123 -21.96 -36.94 0.67
C TYR A 123 -21.04 -36.39 1.79
N SER A 124 -21.60 -36.02 2.95
CA SER A 124 -20.85 -35.32 4.02
C SER A 124 -20.33 -36.20 5.17
N GLU A 125 -20.64 -37.50 5.19
CA GLU A 125 -20.09 -38.48 6.15
C GLU A 125 -18.93 -39.27 5.52
N GLY A 126 -17.71 -39.03 5.99
CA GLY A 126 -16.47 -39.59 5.44
C GLY A 126 -16.20 -41.05 5.79
N ASP A 127 -17.06 -41.98 5.37
CA ASP A 127 -16.82 -43.42 5.50
C ASP A 127 -16.82 -44.14 4.14
N VAL A 128 -15.62 -44.46 3.66
CA VAL A 128 -15.33 -44.90 2.27
C VAL A 128 -15.88 -46.30 1.97
N ALA A 129 -16.27 -47.09 2.98
CA ALA A 129 -16.84 -48.42 2.79
C ALA A 129 -18.38 -48.44 2.64
N SER A 130 -19.08 -47.34 3.00
CA SER A 130 -20.55 -47.22 2.91
C SER A 130 -21.03 -46.56 1.60
N CYS A 131 -20.12 -46.11 0.74
CA CYS A 131 -20.44 -45.28 -0.41
C CYS A 131 -21.30 -45.96 -1.49
N CYS A 132 -21.20 -47.28 -1.71
CA CYS A 132 -21.95 -47.95 -2.78
C CYS A 132 -23.47 -47.99 -2.55
N GLY A 133 -23.95 -48.07 -1.29
CA GLY A 133 -25.39 -48.07 -1.01
C GLY A 133 -26.02 -46.67 -0.97
N LYS A 134 -25.24 -45.66 -0.54
CA LYS A 134 -25.72 -44.27 -0.39
C LYS A 134 -25.74 -43.50 -1.72
N THR A 135 -24.93 -43.90 -2.71
CA THR A 135 -25.02 -43.40 -4.08
C THR A 135 -26.32 -43.79 -4.76
N ASP A 136 -26.85 -44.99 -4.48
CA ASP A 136 -28.11 -45.47 -5.04
C ASP A 136 -29.32 -44.74 -4.42
N GLU A 137 -29.26 -44.39 -3.14
CA GLU A 137 -30.27 -43.58 -2.46
C GLU A 137 -30.30 -42.12 -2.96
N ALA A 138 -29.14 -41.51 -3.18
CA ALA A 138 -29.04 -40.17 -3.79
C ALA A 138 -29.56 -40.17 -5.24
N LEU A 139 -29.29 -41.25 -5.99
CA LEU A 139 -29.81 -41.44 -7.35
C LEU A 139 -31.33 -41.70 -7.36
N ALA A 140 -31.85 -42.42 -6.36
CA ALA A 140 -33.28 -42.67 -6.21
C ALA A 140 -34.05 -41.40 -5.85
N LEU A 141 -33.48 -40.53 -4.99
CA LEU A 141 -34.03 -39.20 -4.70
C LEU A 141 -34.02 -38.31 -5.95
N PHE A 142 -32.98 -38.42 -6.79
CA PHE A 142 -32.89 -37.70 -8.07
C PHE A 142 -33.93 -38.20 -9.09
N LYS A 143 -34.14 -39.51 -9.19
CA LYS A 143 -35.18 -40.11 -10.05
C LYS A 143 -36.59 -39.80 -9.56
N LYS A 144 -36.84 -39.82 -8.25
CA LYS A 144 -38.13 -39.44 -7.66
C LYS A 144 -38.46 -37.96 -7.94
N MET A 145 -37.44 -37.09 -7.94
CA MET A 145 -37.54 -35.69 -8.35
C MET A 145 -37.83 -35.52 -9.86
N GLU A 146 -37.36 -36.43 -10.73
CA GLU A 146 -37.70 -36.46 -12.16
C GLU A 146 -39.13 -36.98 -12.41
N GLU A 147 -39.55 -38.04 -11.70
CA GLU A 147 -40.86 -38.71 -11.85
C GLU A 147 -42.04 -37.85 -11.38
N GLU A 148 -41.84 -36.92 -10.45
CA GLU A 148 -42.85 -35.96 -9.97
C GLU A 148 -43.08 -34.76 -10.95
N GLY A 149 -42.55 -34.84 -12.18
CA GLY A 149 -42.98 -34.01 -13.30
C GLY A 149 -42.31 -32.64 -13.40
N CYS A 150 -40.99 -32.60 -13.31
CA CYS A 150 -40.20 -31.38 -13.39
C CYS A 150 -39.26 -31.30 -14.61
N ASP A 151 -39.68 -31.77 -15.79
CA ASP A 151 -38.93 -31.61 -17.05
C ASP A 151 -38.73 -30.13 -17.46
N GLN A 152 -39.47 -29.20 -16.86
CA GLN A 152 -39.21 -27.76 -17.01
C GLN A 152 -38.15 -27.21 -16.03
N MET A 153 -37.53 -28.02 -15.15
CA MET A 153 -36.64 -27.51 -14.09
C MET A 153 -35.21 -27.17 -14.50
N VAL A 154 -34.62 -27.70 -15.59
CA VAL A 154 -33.33 -27.16 -16.06
C VAL A 154 -33.53 -25.75 -16.61
N ALA A 155 -34.58 -25.55 -17.41
CA ALA A 155 -34.96 -24.24 -17.94
C ALA A 155 -35.50 -23.28 -16.85
N ARG A 156 -36.26 -23.77 -15.86
CA ARG A 156 -36.72 -22.96 -14.71
C ARG A 156 -35.62 -22.73 -13.68
N ALA A 157 -34.64 -23.60 -13.49
CA ALA A 157 -33.48 -23.34 -12.65
C ALA A 157 -32.65 -22.21 -13.24
N CYS A 158 -32.43 -22.20 -14.57
CA CYS A 158 -31.83 -21.07 -15.27
C CYS A 158 -32.68 -19.79 -15.17
N LYS A 159 -34.01 -19.89 -15.35
CA LYS A 159 -34.91 -18.72 -15.24
C LYS A 159 -35.03 -18.15 -13.82
N ILE A 160 -35.01 -19.00 -12.79
CA ILE A 160 -34.99 -18.59 -11.37
C ILE A 160 -33.63 -17.95 -11.03
N LEU A 161 -32.53 -18.43 -11.61
CA LEU A 161 -31.21 -17.79 -11.48
C LEU A 161 -31.17 -16.42 -12.18
N ASP A 162 -31.85 -16.26 -13.32
CA ASP A 162 -31.99 -14.99 -14.04
C ASP A 162 -32.92 -13.99 -13.33
N GLU A 163 -34.00 -14.47 -12.68
CA GLU A 163 -34.92 -13.63 -11.89
C GLU A 163 -34.36 -13.21 -10.52
N LEU A 164 -33.35 -13.92 -10.00
CA LEU A 164 -32.64 -13.60 -8.75
C LEU A 164 -31.41 -12.71 -8.93
N ALA A 165 -30.91 -12.54 -10.16
CA ALA A 165 -29.77 -11.68 -10.50
C ALA A 165 -29.96 -10.19 -10.11
N PRO A 166 -31.16 -9.58 -10.21
CA PRO A 166 -31.40 -8.22 -9.72
C PRO A 166 -31.46 -8.11 -8.18
N MET A 167 -31.50 -9.23 -7.45
CA MET A 167 -31.67 -9.28 -5.99
C MET A 167 -30.40 -9.70 -5.23
N GLY A 168 -29.26 -9.85 -5.91
CA GLY A 168 -27.94 -9.94 -5.27
C GLY A 168 -27.63 -11.24 -4.51
N VAL A 169 -28.27 -12.36 -4.85
CA VAL A 169 -27.97 -13.68 -4.26
C VAL A 169 -27.62 -14.68 -5.36
N ILE A 170 -26.32 -14.97 -5.53
CA ILE A 170 -25.77 -15.92 -6.51
C ILE A 170 -25.46 -17.26 -5.82
N PRO A 171 -25.95 -18.44 -6.28
CA PRO A 171 -25.52 -19.73 -5.77
C PRO A 171 -24.46 -20.35 -6.70
N GLU A 172 -23.18 -20.08 -6.44
CA GLU A 172 -22.03 -20.68 -7.15
C GLU A 172 -21.93 -22.19 -6.91
N THR A 173 -22.35 -22.68 -5.74
CA THR A 173 -22.08 -24.06 -5.30
C THR A 173 -22.90 -25.15 -6.01
N ALA A 174 -24.08 -24.82 -6.55
CA ALA A 174 -25.01 -25.83 -7.07
C ALA A 174 -24.57 -26.46 -8.41
N PHE A 175 -23.99 -25.66 -9.31
CA PHE A 175 -23.45 -26.16 -10.59
C PHE A 175 -22.21 -27.03 -10.38
N GLU A 176 -21.42 -26.67 -9.37
CA GLU A 176 -20.14 -27.28 -9.07
C GLU A 176 -20.29 -28.67 -8.44
N ASP A 177 -21.21 -28.80 -7.48
CA ASP A 177 -21.52 -30.08 -6.84
C ASP A 177 -22.02 -31.10 -7.87
N MET A 178 -22.80 -30.65 -8.86
CA MET A 178 -23.39 -31.52 -9.89
C MET A 178 -22.37 -32.03 -10.91
N ILE A 179 -21.42 -31.19 -11.35
CA ILE A 179 -20.32 -31.63 -12.24
C ILE A 179 -19.39 -32.61 -11.51
N ASN A 180 -19.14 -32.40 -10.21
CA ASN A 180 -18.29 -33.25 -9.40
C ASN A 180 -18.90 -34.66 -9.23
N VAL A 181 -20.21 -34.74 -9.00
CA VAL A 181 -20.95 -36.01 -8.88
C VAL A 181 -20.93 -36.80 -10.20
N LEU A 182 -21.23 -36.16 -11.34
CA LEU A 182 -21.21 -36.81 -12.65
C LEU A 182 -19.81 -37.32 -13.03
N SER A 183 -18.77 -36.57 -12.66
CA SER A 183 -17.37 -36.93 -12.88
C SER A 183 -16.92 -38.13 -12.05
N LYS A 184 -17.35 -38.21 -10.77
CA LYS A 184 -17.06 -39.35 -9.89
C LYS A 184 -17.82 -40.62 -10.26
N ALA A 185 -19.02 -40.49 -10.82
CA ALA A 185 -19.83 -41.60 -11.32
C ALA A 185 -19.36 -42.17 -12.67
N GLY A 186 -18.28 -41.65 -13.25
CA GLY A 186 -17.77 -42.09 -14.56
C GLY A 186 -18.64 -41.64 -15.75
N ARG A 187 -19.69 -40.83 -15.52
CA ARG A 187 -20.56 -40.24 -16.56
C ARG A 187 -19.95 -38.96 -17.12
N VAL A 188 -18.70 -39.09 -17.59
CA VAL A 188 -17.85 -37.95 -17.97
C VAL A 188 -18.46 -37.10 -19.08
N LYS A 189 -19.23 -37.70 -20.00
CA LYS A 189 -19.90 -37.00 -21.10
C LYS A 189 -20.94 -35.98 -20.61
N GLU A 190 -21.70 -36.33 -19.59
CA GLU A 190 -22.75 -35.45 -19.04
C GLU A 190 -22.15 -34.36 -18.15
N ALA A 191 -21.09 -34.69 -17.40
CA ALA A 191 -20.31 -33.71 -16.66
C ALA A 191 -19.72 -32.63 -17.59
N CYS A 192 -19.26 -33.03 -18.77
CA CYS A 192 -18.73 -32.10 -19.78
C CYS A 192 -19.83 -31.26 -20.42
N ASN A 193 -20.99 -31.83 -20.76
CA ASN A 193 -22.12 -31.07 -21.30
C ASN A 193 -22.63 -29.99 -20.33
N LEU A 194 -22.62 -30.30 -19.02
CA LEU A 194 -23.02 -29.34 -17.99
C LEU A 194 -21.98 -28.21 -17.83
N ALA A 195 -20.70 -28.55 -17.92
CA ALA A 195 -19.60 -27.59 -17.97
C ALA A 195 -19.66 -26.69 -19.21
N ASP A 196 -20.02 -27.25 -20.37
CA ASP A 196 -20.21 -26.51 -21.62
C ASP A 196 -21.36 -25.51 -21.52
N GLY A 197 -22.49 -25.93 -20.95
CA GLY A 197 -23.60 -25.02 -20.68
C GLY A 197 -23.23 -23.82 -19.78
N ILE A 198 -22.30 -23.99 -18.83
CA ILE A 198 -21.80 -22.88 -18.00
C ILE A 198 -20.97 -21.92 -18.85
N VAL A 199 -20.10 -22.43 -19.70
CA VAL A 199 -19.23 -21.60 -20.54
C VAL A 199 -20.00 -20.91 -21.67
N ASP A 200 -21.00 -21.57 -22.24
CA ASP A 200 -21.91 -21.00 -23.25
C ASP A 200 -22.73 -19.83 -22.68
N THR A 201 -22.93 -19.77 -21.36
CA THR A 201 -23.51 -18.62 -20.66
C THR A 201 -22.51 -17.50 -20.33
N GLY A 202 -21.27 -17.59 -20.79
CA GLY A 202 -20.21 -16.59 -20.59
C GLY A 202 -19.54 -16.64 -19.21
N ARG A 203 -19.73 -17.73 -18.45
CA ARG A 203 -19.17 -17.90 -17.09
C ARG A 203 -17.96 -18.85 -17.11
N GLU A 204 -16.93 -18.53 -16.31
CA GLU A 204 -15.75 -19.38 -16.20
C GLU A 204 -16.00 -20.57 -15.25
N ILE A 205 -15.52 -21.76 -15.64
CA ILE A 205 -15.58 -22.95 -14.79
C ILE A 205 -14.59 -22.79 -13.62
N PRO A 206 -15.02 -22.93 -12.35
CA PRO A 206 -14.13 -22.83 -11.19
C PRO A 206 -13.00 -23.87 -11.21
N GLY A 207 -11.83 -23.48 -10.68
CA GLY A 207 -10.60 -24.28 -10.75
C GLY A 207 -10.73 -25.68 -10.16
N ARG A 208 -11.47 -25.84 -9.06
CA ARG A 208 -11.72 -27.14 -8.43
C ARG A 208 -12.47 -28.11 -9.36
N ILE A 209 -13.44 -27.61 -10.11
CA ILE A 209 -14.26 -28.41 -11.05
C ILE A 209 -13.45 -28.75 -12.29
N ARG A 210 -12.62 -27.82 -12.76
CA ARG A 210 -11.65 -28.06 -13.84
C ARG A 210 -10.72 -29.22 -13.49
N THR A 211 -10.16 -29.25 -12.28
CA THR A 211 -9.27 -30.34 -11.83
C THR A 211 -9.99 -31.68 -11.73
N VAL A 212 -11.25 -31.69 -11.26
CA VAL A 212 -12.07 -32.92 -11.20
C VAL A 212 -12.36 -33.46 -12.60
N LEU A 213 -12.74 -32.60 -13.54
CA LEU A 213 -12.99 -32.96 -14.93
C LEU A 213 -11.72 -33.46 -15.64
N ILE A 214 -10.57 -32.81 -15.43
CA ILE A 214 -9.27 -33.25 -15.96
C ILE A 214 -8.95 -34.67 -15.49
N ASN A 215 -9.14 -34.94 -14.19
CA ASN A 215 -8.89 -36.26 -13.63
C ASN A 215 -9.88 -37.32 -14.15
N ALA A 216 -11.15 -36.96 -14.31
CA ALA A 216 -12.17 -37.85 -14.86
C ALA A 216 -11.92 -38.17 -16.35
N LEU A 217 -11.56 -37.16 -17.15
CA LEU A 217 -11.20 -37.31 -18.56
C LEU A 217 -9.94 -38.16 -18.73
N ARG A 218 -8.93 -37.96 -17.89
CA ARG A 218 -7.72 -38.80 -17.85
C ARG A 218 -8.04 -40.26 -17.54
N LYS A 219 -8.90 -40.50 -16.53
CA LYS A 219 -9.34 -41.87 -16.17
C LYS A 219 -10.20 -42.53 -17.25
N ALA A 220 -10.97 -41.75 -18.00
CA ALA A 220 -11.76 -42.22 -19.14
C ALA A 220 -10.95 -42.41 -20.44
N GLY A 221 -9.63 -42.18 -20.41
CA GLY A 221 -8.74 -42.34 -21.58
C GLY A 221 -8.78 -41.16 -22.58
N ASN A 222 -9.48 -40.07 -22.26
CA ASN A 222 -9.58 -38.86 -23.10
C ASN A 222 -8.51 -37.82 -22.72
N ALA A 223 -7.24 -38.19 -22.85
CA ALA A 223 -6.10 -37.35 -22.47
C ALA A 223 -6.04 -36.03 -23.27
N ASP A 224 -6.48 -36.05 -24.52
CA ASP A 224 -6.44 -34.88 -25.43
C ASP A 224 -7.42 -33.78 -24.97
N LEU A 225 -8.61 -34.17 -24.49
CA LEU A 225 -9.58 -33.26 -23.89
C LEU A 225 -9.15 -32.77 -22.50
N ALA A 226 -8.52 -33.62 -21.70
CA ALA A 226 -7.95 -33.23 -20.42
C ALA A 226 -6.86 -32.16 -20.60
N MET A 227 -6.02 -32.29 -21.62
CA MET A 227 -5.02 -31.29 -21.99
C MET A 227 -5.65 -30.00 -22.51
N LYS A 228 -6.72 -30.06 -23.31
CA LYS A 228 -7.47 -28.86 -23.72
C LYS A 228 -8.09 -28.12 -22.54
N LEU A 229 -8.67 -28.83 -21.57
CA LEU A 229 -9.25 -28.23 -20.37
C LEU A 229 -8.20 -27.56 -19.47
N MET A 230 -6.96 -28.08 -19.48
CA MET A 230 -5.83 -27.54 -18.72
C MET A 230 -5.32 -26.21 -19.31
N HIS A 231 -5.51 -25.97 -20.62
CA HIS A 231 -4.97 -24.82 -21.34
C HIS A 231 -6.03 -23.79 -21.80
N SER A 232 -7.34 -24.06 -21.67
CA SER A 232 -8.42 -23.24 -22.25
C SER A 232 -9.31 -22.54 -21.21
N LYS A 233 -9.69 -21.28 -21.51
CA LYS A 233 -10.80 -20.54 -20.87
C LYS A 233 -12.17 -20.71 -21.59
N ILE A 234 -12.25 -21.52 -22.65
CA ILE A 234 -13.46 -21.74 -23.48
C ILE A 234 -13.89 -23.23 -23.44
N GLY A 235 -15.19 -23.49 -23.58
CA GLY A 235 -15.88 -24.77 -23.40
C GLY A 235 -15.29 -25.98 -24.13
N ILE A 236 -15.63 -27.15 -23.62
CA ILE A 236 -15.11 -28.50 -23.89
C ILE A 236 -15.48 -29.00 -25.31
N GLY A 237 -16.57 -28.49 -25.90
CA GLY A 237 -16.81 -28.48 -27.35
C GLY A 237 -16.51 -29.81 -28.06
N TYR A 238 -17.37 -30.82 -27.86
CA TYR A 238 -17.31 -32.02 -28.69
C TYR A 238 -17.72 -31.65 -30.13
N ASP A 239 -16.75 -31.75 -31.03
CA ASP A 239 -16.86 -31.68 -32.50
C ASP A 239 -16.81 -30.28 -33.17
N ARG A 240 -15.61 -29.71 -33.30
CA ARG A 240 -15.26 -28.77 -34.38
C ARG A 240 -13.83 -29.01 -34.86
N MET A 241 -13.69 -29.50 -36.09
CA MET A 241 -12.40 -29.70 -36.78
C MET A 241 -11.67 -28.37 -37.04
N ALA A 242 -10.34 -28.43 -36.85
CA ALA A 242 -9.26 -27.67 -37.50
C ALA A 242 -9.31 -26.13 -37.59
N THR A 243 -8.30 -25.47 -36.99
CA THR A 243 -7.24 -24.72 -37.72
C THR A 243 -6.19 -24.16 -36.76
N LYS A 244 -4.94 -24.10 -37.26
CA LYS A 244 -3.69 -23.74 -36.57
C LYS A 244 -3.59 -22.24 -36.28
N THR A 245 -3.01 -21.86 -35.13
CA THR A 245 -2.06 -20.73 -35.02
C THR A 245 -1.08 -20.92 -33.85
N SER A 246 0.16 -20.50 -34.11
CA SER A 246 1.41 -20.57 -33.33
C SER A 246 1.37 -19.85 -31.97
N PRO A 247 2.27 -20.18 -30.99
CA PRO A 247 2.46 -19.37 -29.79
C PRO A 247 3.11 -18.02 -30.15
N MET A 248 2.60 -16.94 -29.57
CA MET A 248 3.23 -15.62 -29.60
C MET A 248 4.24 -15.48 -28.45
N GLU A 249 5.44 -15.02 -28.79
CA GLU A 249 6.46 -14.51 -27.89
C GLU A 249 5.96 -13.26 -27.13
N PRO A 250 6.51 -12.94 -25.94
CA PRO A 250 6.10 -11.77 -25.17
C PRO A 250 6.50 -10.47 -25.89
N SER A 251 5.49 -9.74 -26.36
CA SER A 251 5.64 -8.43 -27.00
C SER A 251 6.02 -7.35 -26.00
N VAL A 252 6.88 -6.45 -26.46
CA VAL A 252 7.28 -5.19 -25.83
C VAL A 252 6.04 -4.35 -25.46
N CYS A 253 5.85 -3.99 -24.19
CA CYS A 253 4.77 -3.07 -23.78
C CYS A 253 4.99 -1.68 -24.41
N GLY A 254 3.98 -1.17 -25.11
CA GLY A 254 3.92 0.24 -25.49
C GLY A 254 3.49 1.14 -24.32
N GLU A 255 3.64 2.45 -24.46
CA GLU A 255 3.20 3.45 -23.47
C GLU A 255 1.70 3.36 -23.18
N ASP A 256 0.89 3.12 -24.22
CA ASP A 256 -0.56 2.92 -24.10
C ASP A 256 -0.91 1.66 -23.28
N ASP A 257 -0.05 0.64 -23.26
CA ASP A 257 -0.28 -0.59 -22.50
C ASP A 257 -0.03 -0.38 -21.00
N ILE A 258 0.90 0.49 -20.63
CA ILE A 258 1.21 0.81 -19.22
C ILE A 258 0.09 1.64 -18.60
N VAL A 259 -0.40 2.64 -19.34
CA VAL A 259 -1.54 3.46 -18.89
C VAL A 259 -2.77 2.57 -18.73
N ARG A 260 -3.09 1.74 -19.74
CA ARG A 260 -4.21 0.78 -19.64
C ARG A 260 -4.05 -0.19 -18.47
N TRP A 261 -2.86 -0.75 -18.27
CA TRP A 261 -2.58 -1.60 -17.13
C TRP A 261 -2.83 -0.87 -15.80
N PHE A 262 -2.37 0.37 -15.66
CA PHE A 262 -2.59 1.15 -14.44
C PHE A 262 -4.08 1.47 -14.22
N GLU A 263 -4.80 1.86 -15.27
CA GLU A 263 -6.25 2.07 -15.21
C GLU A 263 -6.98 0.78 -14.76
N ASP A 264 -6.66 -0.37 -15.34
CA ASP A 264 -7.25 -1.67 -14.99
C ASP A 264 -6.97 -2.06 -13.51
N MET A 265 -5.74 -1.85 -13.03
CA MET A 265 -5.36 -2.17 -11.66
C MET A 265 -6.02 -1.24 -10.64
N THR A 266 -6.22 0.04 -11.00
CA THR A 266 -6.83 1.03 -10.12
C THR A 266 -8.36 0.94 -10.08
N GLU A 267 -9.02 0.49 -11.15
CA GLU A 267 -10.47 0.25 -11.16
C GLU A 267 -10.87 -0.84 -10.13
N LYS A 268 -10.06 -1.89 -10.01
CA LYS A 268 -10.32 -3.04 -9.11
C LYS A 268 -9.36 -3.08 -7.91
N ALA A 269 -8.92 -1.92 -7.44
CA ALA A 269 -7.85 -1.78 -6.44
C ALA A 269 -8.02 -2.66 -5.20
N GLY A 270 -9.25 -2.79 -4.65
CA GLY A 270 -9.52 -3.68 -3.52
C GLY A 270 -9.24 -5.16 -3.81
N SER A 271 -9.75 -5.67 -4.95
CA SER A 271 -9.47 -7.07 -5.36
C SER A 271 -7.99 -7.28 -5.68
N VAL A 272 -7.32 -6.29 -6.25
CA VAL A 272 -5.88 -6.34 -6.54
C VAL A 272 -5.07 -6.40 -5.23
N GLN A 273 -5.48 -5.69 -4.18
CA GLN A 273 -4.83 -5.75 -2.86
C GLN A 273 -4.94 -7.14 -2.23
N THR A 274 -6.13 -7.75 -2.24
CA THR A 274 -6.33 -9.12 -1.74
C THR A 274 -5.45 -10.13 -2.49
N GLN A 275 -5.36 -10.01 -3.82
CA GLN A 275 -4.49 -10.87 -4.64
C GLN A 275 -3.00 -10.62 -4.38
N THR A 276 -2.59 -9.36 -4.19
CA THR A 276 -1.22 -8.99 -3.86
C THR A 276 -0.80 -9.60 -2.52
N LEU A 277 -1.65 -9.50 -1.49
CA LEU A 277 -1.40 -10.14 -0.19
C LEU A 277 -1.27 -11.66 -0.34
N TRP A 278 -2.19 -12.30 -1.06
CA TRP A 278 -2.15 -13.74 -1.31
C TRP A 278 -0.80 -14.16 -1.93
N ARG A 279 -0.30 -13.43 -2.94
CA ARG A 279 1.02 -13.71 -3.55
C ARG A 279 2.17 -13.54 -2.57
N ILE A 280 2.16 -12.49 -1.75
CA ILE A 280 3.21 -12.27 -0.74
C ILE A 280 3.24 -13.45 0.25
N LEU A 281 2.06 -13.88 0.70
CA LEU A 281 1.94 -14.98 1.65
C LEU A 281 2.29 -16.33 1.02
N GLU A 282 1.87 -16.61 -0.22
CA GLU A 282 2.25 -17.81 -0.96
C GLU A 282 3.77 -17.93 -1.11
N LEU A 283 4.46 -16.81 -1.36
CA LEU A 283 5.92 -16.80 -1.47
C LEU A 283 6.60 -17.03 -0.12
N ASN A 284 6.01 -16.55 0.97
CA ASN A 284 6.70 -16.43 2.25
C ASN A 284 6.11 -17.26 3.40
N PHE A 285 5.06 -18.07 3.23
CA PHE A 285 4.37 -18.73 4.34
C PHE A 285 5.25 -19.59 5.24
N GLU A 286 6.32 -20.19 4.70
CA GLU A 286 7.21 -21.04 5.51
C GLU A 286 8.31 -20.26 6.24
N VAL A 287 8.37 -18.93 6.11
CA VAL A 287 9.40 -18.15 6.79
C VAL A 287 9.15 -18.12 8.30
N GLU A 288 10.22 -18.08 9.08
CA GLU A 288 10.17 -18.16 10.55
C GLU A 288 9.19 -17.15 11.16
N TYR A 289 9.19 -15.91 10.66
CA TYR A 289 8.31 -14.87 11.16
C TYR A 289 6.82 -15.19 10.96
N LEU A 290 6.43 -15.64 9.76
CA LEU A 290 5.02 -15.93 9.46
C LEU A 290 4.55 -17.23 10.14
N LYS A 291 5.40 -18.26 10.18
CA LYS A 291 5.10 -19.52 10.88
C LYS A 291 4.71 -19.31 12.35
N LYS A 292 5.32 -18.32 13.02
CA LYS A 292 5.00 -17.95 14.40
C LYS A 292 3.52 -17.59 14.58
N TRP A 293 2.89 -16.99 13.58
CA TRP A 293 1.54 -16.42 13.68
C TRP A 293 0.50 -17.22 12.89
N LEU A 294 0.87 -17.72 11.72
CA LEU A 294 -0.01 -18.45 10.80
C LEU A 294 0.15 -19.97 10.91
N GLY A 295 1.15 -20.48 11.64
CA GLY A 295 1.40 -21.92 11.75
C GLY A 295 1.65 -22.60 10.40
N ASP A 296 1.04 -23.76 10.20
CA ASP A 296 1.17 -24.59 8.99
C ASP A 296 -0.07 -24.49 8.08
N ILE A 297 -0.70 -23.32 8.00
CA ILE A 297 -1.87 -23.10 7.12
C ILE A 297 -1.49 -23.34 5.65
N GLU A 298 -2.26 -24.20 4.95
CA GLU A 298 -2.12 -24.42 3.52
C GLU A 298 -2.74 -23.26 2.72
N ILE A 299 -1.94 -22.23 2.45
CA ILE A 299 -2.37 -20.99 1.79
C ILE A 299 -3.04 -21.22 0.43
N GLN A 300 -2.68 -22.30 -0.28
CA GLN A 300 -3.26 -22.66 -1.58
C GLN A 300 -4.71 -23.15 -1.49
N GLU A 301 -5.15 -23.58 -0.31
CA GLU A 301 -6.49 -24.11 -0.07
C GLU A 301 -7.44 -23.10 0.59
N VAL A 302 -6.92 -21.95 1.01
CA VAL A 302 -7.69 -20.89 1.69
C VAL A 302 -8.11 -19.82 0.69
N ASP A 303 -9.40 -19.46 0.70
CA ASP A 303 -9.93 -18.36 -0.08
C ASP A 303 -9.16 -17.04 0.22
N PRO A 304 -8.76 -16.25 -0.79
CA PRO A 304 -7.97 -15.04 -0.57
C PRO A 304 -8.59 -14.03 0.40
N CYS A 305 -9.93 -13.88 0.44
CA CYS A 305 -10.60 -12.95 1.36
C CYS A 305 -10.57 -13.48 2.81
N VAL A 306 -10.73 -14.80 2.98
CA VAL A 306 -10.60 -15.46 4.28
C VAL A 306 -9.15 -15.37 4.77
N LEU A 307 -8.19 -15.55 3.88
CA LEU A 307 -6.77 -15.42 4.17
C LEU A 307 -6.42 -14.00 4.63
N GLU A 308 -6.95 -12.97 3.96
CA GLU A 308 -6.79 -11.57 4.36
C GLU A 308 -7.36 -11.30 5.75
N SER A 309 -8.55 -11.83 6.06
CA SER A 309 -9.16 -11.70 7.39
C SER A 309 -8.35 -12.43 8.48
N LEU A 310 -7.81 -13.62 8.18
CA LEU A 310 -6.97 -14.37 9.11
C LEU A 310 -5.64 -13.63 9.34
N TYR A 311 -5.02 -13.15 8.27
CA TYR A 311 -3.77 -12.41 8.32
C TYR A 311 -3.88 -11.16 9.20
N THR A 312 -4.88 -10.32 8.95
CA THR A 312 -5.13 -9.09 9.71
C THR A 312 -5.50 -9.34 11.17
N SER A 313 -6.00 -10.54 11.50
CA SER A 313 -6.36 -10.93 12.88
C SER A 313 -5.20 -11.57 13.65
N LEU A 314 -4.33 -12.33 12.98
CA LEU A 314 -3.30 -13.15 13.62
C LEU A 314 -1.91 -12.53 13.58
N VAL A 315 -1.56 -11.81 12.51
CA VAL A 315 -0.24 -11.18 12.36
C VAL A 315 -0.31 -9.78 12.99
N PRO A 316 0.54 -9.44 13.97
CA PRO A 316 0.49 -8.15 14.64
C PRO A 316 1.04 -7.01 13.76
N LEU A 317 0.64 -5.77 14.06
CA LEU A 317 1.33 -4.58 13.56
C LEU A 317 2.77 -4.60 14.08
N ALA A 318 3.74 -4.31 13.20
CA ALA A 318 5.15 -4.31 13.52
C ALA A 318 5.76 -2.93 13.28
N SER A 319 6.66 -2.51 14.17
CA SER A 319 7.56 -1.39 13.98
C SER A 319 8.96 -1.90 13.59
N HIS A 320 9.86 -0.97 13.26
CA HIS A 320 11.25 -1.34 12.99
C HIS A 320 11.90 -2.08 14.17
N ALA A 321 11.62 -1.68 15.41
CA ALA A 321 12.18 -2.31 16.60
C ALA A 321 11.77 -3.79 16.74
N ASP A 322 10.57 -4.14 16.26
CA ASP A 322 10.04 -5.50 16.33
C ASP A 322 10.70 -6.43 15.30
N LEU A 323 11.11 -5.88 14.15
CA LEU A 323 11.78 -6.62 13.07
C LEU A 323 13.32 -6.60 13.17
N GLU A 324 13.89 -5.67 13.93
CA GLU A 324 15.34 -5.49 14.07
C GLU A 324 16.10 -6.77 14.46
N PRO A 325 15.61 -7.63 15.38
CA PRO A 325 16.31 -8.88 15.71
C PRO A 325 16.45 -9.83 14.51
N TYR A 326 15.43 -9.89 13.64
CA TYR A 326 15.43 -10.71 12.44
C TYR A 326 16.35 -10.13 11.36
N ILE A 327 16.31 -8.80 11.18
CA ILE A 327 17.19 -8.08 10.25
C ILE A 327 18.66 -8.26 10.66
N HIS A 328 18.98 -8.17 11.96
CA HIS A 328 20.33 -8.42 12.46
C HIS A 328 20.82 -9.84 12.20
N ARG A 329 19.96 -10.85 12.36
CA ARG A 329 20.28 -12.24 12.07
C ARG A 329 20.61 -12.46 10.59
N ILE A 330 19.77 -11.93 9.70
CA ILE A 330 20.02 -11.91 8.26
C ILE A 330 21.33 -11.20 7.95
N ALA A 331 21.56 -10.01 8.52
CA ALA A 331 22.79 -9.25 8.34
C ALA A 331 24.04 -9.99 8.85
N ASN A 332 23.91 -10.80 9.90
CA ASN A 332 25.00 -11.65 10.42
C ASN A 332 25.23 -12.92 9.59
N GLY A 333 24.44 -13.15 8.53
CA GLY A 333 24.69 -14.21 7.54
C GLY A 333 23.89 -15.47 7.75
N GLU A 334 22.83 -15.40 8.57
CA GLU A 334 21.91 -16.51 8.72
C GLU A 334 21.12 -16.71 7.42
N SER A 335 21.26 -17.89 6.81
CA SER A 335 20.72 -18.22 5.48
C SER A 335 19.35 -18.87 5.51
N GLY A 336 18.75 -19.02 6.69
CA GLY A 336 17.39 -19.54 6.84
C GLY A 336 16.33 -18.60 6.25
N PRO A 337 15.14 -19.11 5.88
CA PRO A 337 14.01 -18.29 5.44
C PRO A 337 13.43 -17.56 6.66
N ILE A 338 14.05 -16.44 7.06
CA ILE A 338 13.67 -15.71 8.28
C ILE A 338 12.49 -14.77 8.02
N LEU A 339 12.64 -13.87 7.03
CA LEU A 339 11.61 -12.90 6.64
C LEU A 339 11.08 -13.13 5.21
N THR A 340 11.92 -13.60 4.29
CA THR A 340 11.54 -13.89 2.90
C THR A 340 12.25 -15.15 2.41
N LYS A 341 11.64 -15.89 1.47
CA LYS A 341 12.28 -17.05 0.81
C LYS A 341 13.21 -16.65 -0.34
N GLN A 342 13.02 -15.46 -0.92
CA GLN A 342 13.79 -15.01 -2.09
C GLN A 342 14.89 -14.02 -1.71
N PRO A 343 16.06 -14.06 -2.37
CA PRO A 343 17.08 -13.03 -2.21
C PRO A 343 16.55 -11.67 -2.70
N ILE A 344 16.79 -10.63 -1.89
CA ILE A 344 16.31 -9.27 -2.14
C ILE A 344 16.92 -8.73 -3.45
N THR A 345 16.09 -8.51 -4.46
CA THR A 345 16.44 -7.81 -5.70
C THR A 345 15.44 -6.67 -5.90
N THR A 346 15.94 -5.47 -6.20
CA THR A 346 15.17 -4.22 -6.22
C THR A 346 14.75 -3.87 -7.65
N LEU A 347 13.53 -3.40 -7.88
CA LEU A 347 13.03 -2.96 -9.20
C LEU A 347 12.17 -1.68 -9.09
N SER A 348 12.36 -0.72 -10.02
CA SER A 348 11.36 0.32 -10.38
C SER A 348 11.66 1.03 -11.73
N LEU A 349 10.60 1.49 -12.43
CA LEU A 349 10.53 2.00 -13.82
C LEU A 349 9.87 3.41 -13.88
N ARG A 350 10.17 4.24 -14.91
CA ARG A 350 9.69 5.64 -15.06
C ARG A 350 8.88 5.87 -16.36
N VAL A 351 8.06 6.93 -16.36
CA VAL A 351 6.89 7.22 -17.24
C VAL A 351 7.08 8.39 -18.25
N TYR A 352 8.31 8.80 -18.56
CA TYR A 352 8.50 9.86 -19.57
C TYR A 352 9.42 9.40 -20.70
N PRO A 353 8.92 9.25 -21.94
CA PRO A 353 9.77 8.88 -23.07
C PRO A 353 10.66 10.06 -23.49
N THR A 354 11.95 9.77 -23.64
CA THR A 354 12.92 10.65 -24.29
C THR A 354 12.87 10.45 -25.80
N ARG A 355 13.17 11.49 -26.59
CA ARG A 355 13.35 11.29 -28.04
C ARG A 355 14.58 10.40 -28.28
N GLU A 356 14.65 9.78 -29.45
CA GLU A 356 15.84 9.01 -29.82
C GLU A 356 17.08 9.92 -29.84
N GLY A 357 18.07 9.60 -29.00
CA GLY A 357 19.27 10.43 -28.78
C GLY A 357 19.14 11.51 -27.68
N GLY A 358 18.00 11.59 -27.00
CA GLY A 358 17.80 12.43 -25.83
C GLY A 358 18.59 11.92 -24.61
N ARG A 359 19.03 12.85 -23.76
CA ARG A 359 19.77 12.55 -22.53
C ARG A 359 19.12 13.14 -21.29
N ILE A 360 19.48 12.57 -20.15
CA ILE A 360 19.02 13.00 -18.83
C ILE A 360 20.21 13.56 -18.06
N LEU A 361 20.07 14.77 -17.52
CA LEU A 361 21.01 15.28 -16.52
C LEU A 361 20.58 14.79 -15.15
N GLU A 362 21.20 13.70 -14.69
CA GLU A 362 20.93 13.08 -13.39
C GLU A 362 22.03 13.40 -12.37
N PHE A 363 21.65 14.01 -11.25
CA PHE A 363 22.52 14.20 -10.09
C PHE A 363 22.35 13.03 -9.11
N ILE A 364 22.97 11.90 -9.45
CA ILE A 364 22.80 10.64 -8.73
C ILE A 364 24.11 10.19 -8.10
N TYR A 365 24.03 9.82 -6.83
CA TYR A 365 25.20 9.52 -6.02
C TYR A 365 25.03 8.15 -5.38
N SER A 366 25.93 7.22 -5.69
CA SER A 366 26.02 5.96 -4.97
C SER A 366 26.77 6.15 -3.65
N SER A 367 26.23 5.64 -2.55
CA SER A 367 26.97 5.47 -1.30
C SER A 367 28.07 4.40 -1.45
N ARG A 368 29.00 4.38 -0.49
CA ARG A 368 29.81 3.18 -0.26
C ARG A 368 28.90 2.03 0.11
N GLN A 369 29.04 0.92 -0.60
CA GLN A 369 28.46 -0.36 -0.18
C GLN A 369 29.41 -1.00 0.82
N PHE A 370 28.88 -1.59 1.88
CA PHE A 370 29.68 -2.38 2.81
C PHE A 370 29.15 -3.80 2.84
N LYS A 371 30.03 -4.74 3.18
CA LYS A 371 29.64 -6.11 3.43
C LYS A 371 29.27 -6.25 4.90
N THR A 372 28.08 -6.76 5.18
CA THR A 372 27.70 -7.16 6.53
C THR A 372 28.61 -8.31 6.99
N LYS A 373 28.60 -8.63 8.29
CA LYS A 373 29.35 -9.79 8.83
C LYS A 373 28.97 -11.10 8.12
N GLY A 374 27.74 -11.19 7.65
CA GLY A 374 27.20 -12.29 6.85
C GLY A 374 27.52 -12.28 5.35
N GLY A 375 28.30 -11.33 4.86
CA GLY A 375 28.65 -11.23 3.44
C GLY A 375 27.57 -10.61 2.53
N LEU A 376 26.43 -10.15 3.09
CA LEU A 376 25.42 -9.40 2.34
C LEU A 376 25.95 -8.00 2.01
N THR A 377 25.60 -7.51 0.83
CA THR A 377 25.88 -6.11 0.47
C THR A 377 24.82 -5.23 1.12
N ALA A 378 25.25 -4.28 1.95
CA ALA A 378 24.40 -3.27 2.55
C ALA A 378 24.78 -1.89 1.99
N GLY A 379 23.76 -1.08 1.79
CA GLY A 379 23.83 0.19 1.09
C GLY A 379 22.43 0.72 0.82
N THR A 380 22.34 1.93 0.29
CA THR A 380 21.03 2.56 0.07
C THR A 380 20.23 1.89 -1.05
N ALA A 381 18.89 2.01 -1.05
CA ALA A 381 18.04 1.44 -2.11
C ALA A 381 18.42 1.96 -3.51
N THR A 382 18.67 3.27 -3.63
CA THR A 382 19.11 3.90 -4.88
C THR A 382 20.51 3.42 -5.30
N THR A 383 21.43 3.24 -4.35
CA THR A 383 22.77 2.66 -4.60
C THR A 383 22.66 1.26 -5.22
N HIS A 384 21.79 0.40 -4.68
CA HIS A 384 21.59 -0.96 -5.22
C HIS A 384 20.96 -0.93 -6.61
N TYR A 385 19.98 -0.05 -6.83
CA TYR A 385 19.33 0.09 -8.13
C TYR A 385 20.31 0.51 -9.22
N TYR A 386 21.12 1.55 -8.99
CA TYR A 386 22.08 2.01 -10.02
C TYR A 386 23.19 0.99 -10.32
N ALA A 387 23.52 0.13 -9.36
CA ALA A 387 24.48 -0.96 -9.55
C ALA A 387 23.85 -2.22 -10.18
N SER A 388 22.54 -2.23 -10.42
CA SER A 388 21.80 -3.41 -10.86
C SER A 388 21.89 -3.64 -12.39
N PRO A 389 21.96 -4.89 -12.87
CA PRO A 389 21.83 -5.20 -14.29
C PRO A 389 20.53 -4.65 -14.90
N GLU A 390 19.45 -4.60 -14.12
CA GLU A 390 18.13 -4.12 -14.50
C GLU A 390 18.16 -2.65 -14.90
N PHE A 391 18.98 -1.83 -14.24
CA PHE A 391 19.18 -0.42 -14.61
C PHE A 391 19.81 -0.30 -16.01
N LYS A 392 20.82 -1.13 -16.32
CA LYS A 392 21.46 -1.14 -17.65
C LYS A 392 20.51 -1.61 -18.74
N ILE A 393 19.81 -2.73 -18.49
CA ILE A 393 18.81 -3.29 -19.41
C ILE A 393 17.70 -2.27 -19.68
N LYS A 394 17.25 -1.54 -18.64
CA LYS A 394 16.25 -0.48 -18.77
C LYS A 394 16.74 0.66 -19.66
N GLN A 395 17.98 1.13 -19.47
CA GLN A 395 18.54 2.19 -20.32
C GLN A 395 18.62 1.76 -21.79
N GLU A 396 19.06 0.53 -22.04
CA GLU A 396 19.13 -0.03 -23.40
C GLU A 396 17.74 -0.15 -24.05
N LYS A 397 16.73 -0.61 -23.30
CA LYS A 397 15.35 -0.76 -23.81
C LYS A 397 14.64 0.57 -24.04
N THR A 398 14.82 1.53 -23.14
CA THR A 398 14.14 2.85 -23.20
C THR A 398 14.85 3.83 -24.13
N LYS A 399 16.08 3.52 -24.57
CA LYS A 399 16.98 4.44 -25.29
C LYS A 399 17.19 5.79 -24.55
N SER A 400 16.89 5.83 -23.25
CA SER A 400 17.09 7.00 -22.39
C SER A 400 18.43 6.88 -21.68
N PHE A 401 19.40 7.71 -22.06
CA PHE A 401 20.74 7.67 -21.49
C PHE A 401 20.98 8.83 -20.53
N THR A 402 21.55 8.55 -19.36
CA THR A 402 22.09 9.60 -18.49
C THR A 402 23.31 10.25 -19.16
N CYS A 403 23.57 11.52 -18.86
CA CYS A 403 24.80 12.19 -19.28
C CYS A 403 26.04 11.54 -18.64
N SER A 404 25.90 10.93 -17.47
CA SER A 404 27.02 10.52 -16.62
C SER A 404 27.25 9.00 -16.64
N PRO A 405 28.48 8.52 -16.87
CA PRO A 405 28.78 7.09 -16.87
C PRO A 405 28.72 6.48 -15.46
N GLU A 406 28.64 5.15 -15.38
CA GLU A 406 28.53 4.41 -14.12
C GLU A 406 29.69 4.71 -13.15
N GLU A 407 30.91 4.93 -13.66
CA GLU A 407 32.08 5.26 -12.85
C GLU A 407 31.93 6.61 -12.13
N VAL A 408 31.24 7.58 -12.73
CA VAL A 408 30.92 8.86 -12.10
C VAL A 408 29.87 8.66 -11.01
N ILE A 409 28.82 7.87 -11.28
CA ILE A 409 27.72 7.60 -10.35
C ILE A 409 28.20 6.80 -9.13
N SER A 410 29.06 5.81 -9.36
CA SER A 410 29.59 4.87 -8.38
C SER A 410 30.92 5.30 -7.74
N SER A 411 31.35 6.55 -7.95
CA SER A 411 32.65 7.05 -7.49
C SER A 411 32.83 7.01 -5.96
N GLY A 412 31.73 7.09 -5.20
CA GLY A 412 31.73 7.22 -3.75
C GLY A 412 32.22 8.59 -3.23
N ASP A 413 32.55 9.54 -4.12
CA ASP A 413 32.92 10.92 -3.81
C ASP A 413 31.93 11.87 -4.48
N SER A 414 30.98 12.37 -3.68
CA SER A 414 29.92 13.26 -4.15
C SER A 414 30.42 14.58 -4.75
N LYS A 415 31.59 15.09 -4.32
CA LYS A 415 32.14 16.35 -4.84
C LYS A 415 32.69 16.13 -6.25
N GLN A 416 33.44 15.05 -6.45
CA GLN A 416 33.96 14.68 -7.78
C GLN A 416 32.81 14.31 -8.73
N SER A 417 31.84 13.52 -8.25
CA SER A 417 30.66 13.17 -9.06
C SER A 417 29.87 14.42 -9.48
N THR A 418 29.62 15.36 -8.57
CA THR A 418 28.87 16.59 -8.90
C THR A 418 29.57 17.40 -9.99
N TYR A 419 30.88 17.57 -9.90
CA TYR A 419 31.66 18.25 -10.95
C TYR A 419 31.51 17.54 -12.30
N CYS A 420 31.65 16.21 -12.33
CA CYS A 420 31.52 15.43 -13.55
C CYS A 420 30.09 15.42 -14.11
N HIS A 421 29.06 15.37 -13.26
CA HIS A 421 27.66 15.49 -13.67
C HIS A 421 27.39 16.82 -14.37
N LEU A 422 27.87 17.92 -13.79
CA LEU A 422 27.76 19.25 -14.38
C LEU A 422 28.54 19.35 -15.70
N LEU A 423 29.79 18.88 -15.73
CA LEU A 423 30.63 18.91 -16.94
C LEU A 423 29.97 18.17 -18.11
N LEU A 424 29.52 16.93 -17.87
CA LEU A 424 28.87 16.11 -18.90
C LEU A 424 27.49 16.64 -19.26
N GLY A 425 26.75 17.20 -18.30
CA GLY A 425 25.48 17.89 -18.55
C GLY A 425 25.63 19.08 -19.47
N LEU A 426 26.70 19.88 -19.32
CA LEU A 426 27.02 20.99 -20.20
C LEU A 426 27.51 20.53 -21.58
N PHE A 427 28.39 19.52 -21.60
CA PHE A 427 28.91 18.92 -22.83
C PHE A 427 27.78 18.39 -23.73
N PHE A 428 26.75 17.79 -23.11
CA PHE A 428 25.54 17.31 -23.78
C PHE A 428 24.36 18.28 -23.71
N SER A 429 24.60 19.58 -23.49
CA SER A 429 23.56 20.59 -23.24
C SER A 429 22.34 20.53 -24.19
N GLU A 430 22.58 20.39 -25.49
CA GLU A 430 21.52 20.31 -26.52
C GLU A 430 20.74 18.98 -26.50
N GLN A 431 21.30 17.93 -25.91
CA GLN A 431 20.67 16.61 -25.80
C GLN A 431 19.86 16.44 -24.52
N VAL A 432 20.09 17.28 -23.49
CA VAL A 432 19.38 17.19 -22.21
C VAL A 432 17.90 17.54 -22.39
N GLU A 433 17.03 16.57 -22.07
CA GLU A 433 15.57 16.74 -22.15
C GLU A 433 14.90 16.98 -20.81
N PHE A 434 15.51 16.54 -19.72
CA PHE A 434 15.05 16.86 -18.38
C PHE A 434 16.18 16.69 -17.35
N ILE A 435 15.98 17.31 -16.21
CA ILE A 435 16.95 17.34 -15.10
C ILE A 435 16.31 16.64 -13.90
N THR A 436 17.07 15.79 -13.21
CA THR A 436 16.53 14.99 -12.11
C THR A 436 17.55 14.66 -11.02
N SER A 437 17.04 14.51 -9.81
CA SER A 437 17.68 13.85 -8.67
C SER A 437 16.59 13.16 -7.85
N THR A 438 16.97 12.28 -6.93
CA THR A 438 16.07 11.73 -5.91
C THR A 438 15.34 12.85 -5.16
N PHE A 439 16.08 13.84 -4.63
CA PHE A 439 15.53 14.95 -3.85
C PHE A 439 15.89 16.31 -4.46
N ALA A 440 14.96 17.26 -4.36
CA ALA A 440 15.14 18.63 -4.87
C ALA A 440 16.38 19.32 -4.29
N TYR A 441 16.71 18.99 -3.04
CA TYR A 441 17.92 19.44 -2.37
C TYR A 441 19.18 19.22 -3.20
N SER A 442 19.40 18.02 -3.74
CA SER A 442 20.63 17.73 -4.49
C SER A 442 20.72 18.54 -5.77
N ILE A 443 19.60 18.81 -6.44
CA ILE A 443 19.58 19.66 -7.65
C ILE A 443 20.02 21.08 -7.28
N VAL A 444 19.43 21.64 -6.21
CA VAL A 444 19.77 22.98 -5.73
C VAL A 444 21.24 23.05 -5.31
N GLN A 445 21.76 22.05 -4.59
CA GLN A 445 23.18 22.02 -4.21
C GLN A 445 24.11 21.91 -5.41
N SER A 446 23.76 21.10 -6.42
CA SER A 446 24.54 21.00 -7.66
C SER A 446 24.58 22.32 -8.42
N PHE A 447 23.47 23.06 -8.49
CA PHE A 447 23.47 24.37 -9.12
C PHE A 447 24.19 25.43 -8.31
N ILE A 448 24.10 25.42 -6.97
CA ILE A 448 24.94 26.29 -6.12
C ILE A 448 26.43 25.99 -6.37
N ALA A 449 26.81 24.72 -6.48
CA ALA A 449 28.18 24.34 -6.83
C ALA A 449 28.55 24.82 -8.24
N PHE A 450 27.62 24.77 -9.19
CA PHE A 450 27.83 25.31 -10.54
C PHE A 450 28.10 26.83 -10.53
N GLU A 451 27.39 27.61 -9.71
CA GLU A 451 27.65 29.06 -9.55
C GLU A 451 29.13 29.34 -9.19
N GLU A 452 29.78 28.44 -8.45
CA GLU A 452 31.19 28.56 -8.06
C GLU A 452 32.17 27.97 -9.09
N LEU A 453 31.74 26.99 -9.89
CA LEU A 453 32.60 26.11 -10.69
C LEU A 453 32.53 26.36 -12.20
N TRP A 454 31.57 27.14 -12.69
CA TRP A 454 31.30 27.26 -14.13
C TRP A 454 32.52 27.66 -14.98
N LYS A 455 33.40 28.53 -14.45
CA LYS A 455 34.64 28.93 -15.14
C LYS A 455 35.59 27.77 -15.37
N GLU A 456 35.77 26.92 -14.35
CA GLU A 456 36.62 25.74 -14.42
C GLU A 456 36.03 24.70 -15.38
N LEU A 457 34.71 24.52 -15.34
CA LEU A 457 33.98 23.64 -16.25
C LEU A 457 34.12 24.09 -17.71
N CYS A 458 34.07 25.39 -17.99
CA CYS A 458 34.26 25.92 -19.35
C CYS A 458 35.68 25.70 -19.87
N ILE A 459 36.71 25.83 -19.01
CA ILE A 459 38.10 25.50 -19.38
C ILE A 459 38.22 24.02 -19.75
N ASP A 460 37.66 23.12 -18.95
CA ASP A 460 37.69 21.68 -19.21
C ASP A 460 36.98 21.32 -20.53
N ILE A 461 35.84 21.94 -20.85
CA ILE A 461 35.14 21.75 -22.14
C ILE A 461 35.98 22.30 -23.30
N ARG A 462 36.57 23.50 -23.12
CA ARG A 462 37.36 24.17 -24.15
C ARG A 462 38.56 23.33 -24.58
N ASP A 463 39.30 22.85 -23.59
CA ASP A 463 40.58 22.16 -23.80
C ASP A 463 40.39 20.64 -23.94
N GLY A 464 39.20 20.12 -23.65
CA GLY A 464 38.94 18.68 -23.61
C GLY A 464 39.72 17.99 -22.49
N THR A 465 40.00 18.73 -21.41
CA THR A 465 40.77 18.25 -20.25
C THR A 465 39.86 18.06 -19.05
N LEU A 466 40.44 17.58 -17.95
CA LEU A 466 39.70 17.41 -16.70
C LEU A 466 40.49 17.97 -15.52
N SER A 467 39.85 18.82 -14.74
CA SER A 467 40.40 19.44 -13.55
C SER A 467 41.12 18.46 -12.63
N LYS A 468 42.18 18.95 -11.97
CA LYS A 468 42.93 18.22 -10.93
C LYS A 468 42.08 17.87 -9.71
N ARG A 469 40.91 18.50 -9.54
CA ARG A 469 39.91 18.14 -8.52
C ARG A 469 39.43 16.71 -8.66
N ILE A 470 39.38 16.20 -9.89
CA ILE A 470 39.03 14.80 -10.15
C ILE A 470 40.31 13.97 -10.03
N ASN A 471 40.51 13.32 -8.90
CA ASN A 471 41.71 12.54 -8.61
C ASN A 471 41.50 11.02 -8.77
N LEU A 472 40.26 10.57 -8.91
CA LEU A 472 39.94 9.15 -9.09
C LEU A 472 40.26 8.67 -10.52
N PRO A 473 41.23 7.75 -10.74
CA PRO A 473 41.67 7.39 -12.08
C PRO A 473 40.57 6.80 -12.97
N LYS A 474 39.67 5.99 -12.38
CA LYS A 474 38.53 5.39 -13.10
C LYS A 474 37.56 6.46 -13.61
N VAL A 475 37.22 7.43 -12.75
CA VAL A 475 36.34 8.56 -13.10
C VAL A 475 37.00 9.42 -14.18
N ARG A 476 38.29 9.77 -14.00
CA ARG A 476 39.02 10.56 -14.99
C ARG A 476 39.00 9.91 -16.36
N LYS A 477 39.32 8.61 -16.43
CA LYS A 477 39.31 7.85 -17.69
C LYS A 477 37.92 7.87 -18.34
N ALA A 478 36.88 7.49 -17.58
CA ALA A 478 35.52 7.43 -18.11
C ALA A 478 35.02 8.77 -18.66
N VAL A 479 35.36 9.90 -18.01
CA VAL A 479 34.99 11.23 -18.49
C VAL A 479 35.80 11.64 -19.71
N LEU A 480 37.12 11.43 -19.72
CA LEU A 480 38.00 11.76 -20.84
C LEU A 480 37.72 10.93 -22.10
N ASP A 481 37.18 9.72 -21.95
CA ASP A 481 36.72 8.89 -23.06
C ASP A 481 35.45 9.48 -23.73
N ILE A 482 34.75 10.41 -23.07
CA ILE A 482 33.50 11.05 -23.54
C ILE A 482 33.73 12.47 -24.07
N ILE A 483 34.46 13.29 -23.31
CA ILE A 483 34.64 14.71 -23.65
C ILE A 483 35.71 14.89 -24.73
N SER A 484 35.54 15.90 -25.57
CA SER A 484 36.53 16.33 -26.56
C SER A 484 36.64 17.84 -26.59
N PRO A 485 37.77 18.42 -27.02
CA PRO A 485 37.96 19.87 -27.04
C PRO A 485 36.86 20.56 -27.85
N ASN A 486 36.10 21.43 -27.20
CA ASN A 486 34.99 22.16 -27.81
C ASN A 486 34.98 23.63 -27.39
N PRO A 487 35.87 24.46 -27.98
CA PRO A 487 35.99 25.88 -27.63
C PRO A 487 34.72 26.69 -27.95
N ILE A 488 33.98 26.28 -28.99
CA ILE A 488 32.73 26.97 -29.39
C ILE A 488 31.66 26.80 -28.31
N LEU A 489 31.47 25.58 -27.82
CA LEU A 489 30.53 25.30 -26.73
C LEU A 489 30.95 26.01 -25.45
N ALA A 490 32.24 25.98 -25.10
CA ALA A 490 32.76 26.68 -23.94
C ALA A 490 32.47 28.17 -23.99
N SER A 491 32.78 28.85 -25.10
CA SER A 491 32.50 30.30 -25.25
C SER A 491 31.00 30.61 -25.22
N LYS A 492 30.13 29.73 -25.77
CA LYS A 492 28.67 29.88 -25.66
C LYS A 492 28.21 29.80 -24.21
N ILE A 493 28.70 28.80 -23.45
CA ILE A 493 28.35 28.63 -22.03
C ILE A 493 28.88 29.79 -21.20
N GLU A 494 30.10 30.25 -21.44
CA GLU A 494 30.69 31.40 -20.73
C GLU A 494 29.83 32.65 -20.89
N ALA A 495 29.47 33.00 -22.13
CA ALA A 495 28.59 34.15 -22.39
C ALA A 495 27.23 34.01 -21.69
N CYS A 496 26.64 32.80 -21.70
CA CYS A 496 25.42 32.54 -20.94
C CYS A 496 25.62 32.71 -19.42
N CYS A 497 26.75 32.25 -18.87
CA CYS A 497 27.03 32.34 -17.43
C CYS A 497 27.28 33.78 -16.98
N GLU A 498 27.98 34.59 -17.78
CA GLU A 498 28.18 36.02 -17.50
C GLU A 498 26.83 36.76 -17.40
N GLU A 499 25.91 36.50 -18.35
CA GLU A 499 24.55 37.06 -18.30
C GLU A 499 23.75 36.53 -17.09
N LEU A 500 23.91 35.24 -16.75
CA LEU A 500 23.23 34.65 -15.60
C LEU A 500 23.75 35.20 -14.26
N GLU A 501 25.04 35.52 -14.14
CA GLU A 501 25.61 36.16 -12.94
C GLU A 501 24.92 37.50 -12.66
N ASP A 502 24.69 38.31 -13.71
CA ASP A 502 23.99 39.60 -13.61
C ASP A 502 22.50 39.44 -13.21
N LEU A 503 21.89 38.31 -13.57
CA LEU A 503 20.49 37.97 -13.27
C LEU A 503 20.31 37.20 -11.95
N ASP A 504 21.35 37.08 -11.11
CA ASP A 504 21.34 36.26 -9.90
C ASP A 504 20.87 34.82 -10.19
N TRP A 505 21.37 34.26 -11.30
CA TRP A 505 21.13 32.91 -11.81
C TRP A 505 19.66 32.58 -12.12
N PHE A 506 18.82 33.58 -12.35
CA PHE A 506 17.44 33.37 -12.78
C PHE A 506 17.38 32.77 -14.19
N GLY A 507 16.58 31.72 -14.39
CA GLY A 507 16.42 31.05 -15.69
C GLY A 507 17.65 30.25 -16.14
N LEU A 508 18.50 29.84 -15.20
CA LEU A 508 19.70 29.02 -15.46
C LEU A 508 19.39 27.78 -16.32
N ILE A 509 18.34 27.04 -15.99
CA ILE A 509 18.00 25.77 -16.66
C ILE A 509 17.66 25.98 -18.14
N PRO A 510 16.65 26.79 -18.50
CA PRO A 510 16.31 26.99 -19.91
C PRO A 510 17.43 27.68 -20.71
N LYS A 511 18.34 28.43 -20.06
CA LYS A 511 19.47 29.08 -20.73
C LYS A 511 20.58 28.10 -21.10
N LEU A 512 20.94 27.18 -20.19
CA LEU A 512 22.03 26.21 -20.39
C LEU A 512 21.58 24.90 -21.02
N TRP A 513 20.32 24.50 -20.79
CA TRP A 513 19.70 23.29 -21.31
C TRP A 513 18.38 23.65 -22.02
N PRO A 514 18.45 24.23 -23.23
CA PRO A 514 17.29 24.81 -23.92
C PRO A 514 16.22 23.78 -24.29
N ASN A 515 16.57 22.49 -24.37
CA ASN A 515 15.65 21.39 -24.66
C ASN A 515 15.09 20.72 -23.38
N ALA A 516 15.40 21.24 -22.19
CA ALA A 516 14.86 20.75 -20.93
C ALA A 516 13.35 21.03 -20.83
N LYS A 517 12.56 19.96 -20.84
CA LYS A 517 11.09 19.97 -20.81
C LYS A 517 10.53 20.14 -19.40
N TYR A 518 11.21 19.60 -18.39
CA TYR A 518 10.80 19.67 -16.98
C TYR A 518 11.99 19.35 -16.04
N VAL A 519 11.82 19.69 -14.76
CA VAL A 519 12.68 19.26 -13.65
C VAL A 519 11.92 18.27 -12.80
N TYR A 520 12.51 17.10 -12.58
CA TYR A 520 11.88 15.99 -11.88
C TYR A 520 12.58 15.69 -10.57
N SER A 521 11.83 15.61 -9.46
CA SER A 521 12.37 15.17 -8.16
C SER A 521 11.29 14.93 -7.11
N ILE A 522 11.65 14.33 -5.97
CA ILE A 522 10.83 14.40 -4.76
C ILE A 522 10.94 15.83 -4.20
N MET A 523 9.79 16.51 -4.16
CA MET A 523 9.67 17.94 -3.89
C MET A 523 8.67 18.26 -2.77
N THR A 524 7.95 17.25 -2.28
CA THR A 524 6.94 17.36 -1.23
C THR A 524 7.56 17.26 0.17
N GLY A 525 6.76 17.60 1.20
CA GLY A 525 7.18 17.55 2.60
C GLY A 525 8.44 18.39 2.87
N SER A 526 9.46 17.76 3.48
CA SER A 526 10.75 18.40 3.84
C SER A 526 11.50 19.10 2.71
N MET A 527 11.13 18.84 1.44
CA MET A 527 11.78 19.39 0.26
C MET A 527 11.15 20.69 -0.26
N GLN A 528 9.95 21.04 0.19
CA GLN A 528 9.25 22.27 -0.20
C GLN A 528 10.08 23.56 -0.01
N PRO A 529 10.87 23.75 1.06
CA PRO A 529 11.68 24.97 1.20
C PRO A 529 12.63 25.24 0.01
N TYR A 530 13.08 24.20 -0.68
CA TYR A 530 14.01 24.33 -1.81
C TYR A 530 13.32 24.77 -3.10
N LEU A 531 11.99 24.70 -3.18
CA LEU A 531 11.22 25.05 -4.37
C LEU A 531 11.40 26.51 -4.77
N LYS A 532 11.53 27.43 -3.81
CA LYS A 532 11.78 28.85 -4.11
C LYS A 532 13.06 29.03 -4.92
N LYS A 533 14.18 28.44 -4.47
CA LYS A 533 15.47 28.52 -5.16
C LYS A 533 15.44 27.75 -6.48
N LEU A 534 14.81 26.56 -6.49
CA LEU A 534 14.68 25.75 -7.69
C LEU A 534 13.85 26.43 -8.79
N ARG A 535 12.76 27.11 -8.44
CA ARG A 535 11.95 27.93 -9.36
C ARG A 535 12.75 29.08 -9.97
N ARG A 536 13.68 29.69 -9.22
CA ARG A 536 14.57 30.71 -9.79
C ARG A 536 15.45 30.13 -10.89
N TYR A 537 16.03 28.95 -10.68
CA TYR A 537 16.82 28.29 -11.73
C TYR A 537 15.96 27.81 -12.90
N ALA A 538 14.78 27.27 -12.62
CA ALA A 538 13.88 26.69 -13.63
C ALA A 538 13.15 27.75 -14.46
N ALA A 539 12.86 28.93 -13.89
CA ALA A 539 11.97 29.93 -14.47
C ALA A 539 10.63 29.30 -14.91
N GLU A 540 10.40 29.20 -16.22
CA GLU A 540 9.18 28.63 -16.81
C GLU A 540 9.22 27.09 -16.96
N VAL A 541 10.37 26.46 -16.72
CA VAL A 541 10.50 25.00 -16.83
C VAL A 541 9.69 24.33 -15.71
N PRO A 542 8.71 23.46 -16.03
CA PRO A 542 7.85 22.82 -15.04
C PRO A 542 8.61 22.02 -13.99
N LEU A 543 8.19 22.13 -12.72
CA LEU A 543 8.68 21.31 -11.62
C LEU A 543 7.70 20.17 -11.36
N VAL A 544 8.15 18.93 -11.53
CA VAL A 544 7.31 17.72 -11.48
C VAL A 544 7.74 16.82 -10.34
N SER A 545 6.81 16.53 -9.42
CA SER A 545 6.98 15.49 -8.41
C SER A 545 6.13 14.27 -8.78
N ALA A 546 6.77 13.21 -9.27
CA ALA A 546 6.05 12.12 -9.93
C ALA A 546 5.81 10.89 -9.07
N GLU A 547 6.61 10.66 -8.03
CA GLU A 547 6.63 9.41 -7.30
C GLU A 547 6.70 9.64 -5.79
N TYR A 548 6.01 8.77 -5.05
CA TYR A 548 6.06 8.68 -3.60
C TYR A 548 6.49 7.27 -3.21
N GLY A 549 7.54 7.17 -2.41
CA GLY A 549 8.07 5.90 -1.93
C GLY A 549 9.06 6.07 -0.79
N SER A 550 9.46 4.93 -0.22
CA SER A 550 10.43 4.80 0.85
C SER A 550 11.44 3.68 0.55
N THR A 551 12.41 3.47 1.46
CA THR A 551 13.35 2.34 1.34
C THR A 551 12.63 0.99 1.46
N GLU A 552 11.54 0.96 2.23
CA GLU A 552 10.71 -0.21 2.50
C GLU A 552 9.84 -0.59 1.28
N SER A 553 9.26 0.39 0.58
CA SER A 553 8.49 0.16 -0.66
C SER A 553 8.19 1.43 -1.45
N TRP A 554 7.92 1.29 -2.74
CA TRP A 554 7.22 2.31 -3.52
C TRP A 554 5.74 2.34 -3.15
N ILE A 555 5.12 3.52 -3.15
CA ILE A 555 3.76 3.70 -2.63
C ILE A 555 2.81 4.16 -3.74
N GLY A 556 3.12 5.29 -4.37
CA GLY A 556 2.19 5.93 -5.30
C GLY A 556 2.85 6.78 -6.38
N VAL A 557 2.05 7.12 -7.38
CA VAL A 557 2.45 7.93 -8.54
C VAL A 557 1.57 9.15 -8.67
N ASN A 558 2.13 10.26 -9.13
CA ASN A 558 1.38 11.47 -9.44
C ASN A 558 0.70 11.30 -10.81
N VAL A 559 -0.63 11.24 -10.79
CA VAL A 559 -1.47 11.16 -12.00
C VAL A 559 -1.82 12.54 -12.58
N ASP A 560 -1.50 13.60 -11.84
CA ASP A 560 -1.79 15.00 -12.16
C ASP A 560 -0.45 15.81 -12.27
N PRO A 561 0.46 15.48 -13.21
CA PRO A 561 1.83 16.01 -13.24
C PRO A 561 1.93 17.51 -13.53
N CYS A 562 0.85 18.14 -13.98
CA CYS A 562 0.78 19.59 -14.22
C CYS A 562 0.54 20.41 -12.94
N LEU A 563 0.17 19.75 -11.83
CA LEU A 563 -0.03 20.45 -10.56
C LEU A 563 1.32 20.93 -9.99
N PRO A 564 1.33 22.09 -9.32
CA PRO A 564 2.53 22.54 -8.63
C PRO A 564 2.90 21.54 -7.52
N PRO A 565 4.19 21.37 -7.19
CA PRO A 565 4.63 20.39 -6.19
C PRO A 565 3.97 20.49 -4.81
N GLU A 566 3.46 21.66 -4.44
CA GLU A 566 2.72 21.90 -3.19
C GLU A 566 1.34 21.24 -3.15
N ASP A 567 0.71 21.05 -4.30
CA ASP A 567 -0.65 20.53 -4.46
C ASP A 567 -0.69 19.10 -5.01
N VAL A 568 0.49 18.48 -5.19
CA VAL A 568 0.60 17.12 -5.73
C VAL A 568 -0.03 16.12 -4.77
N THR A 569 -0.80 15.19 -5.36
CA THR A 569 -1.29 13.99 -4.68
C THR A 569 -0.81 12.75 -5.41
N PHE A 570 -0.67 11.64 -4.68
CA PHE A 570 -0.11 10.40 -5.21
C PHE A 570 -1.15 9.30 -5.18
N ALA A 571 -1.55 8.79 -6.34
CA ALA A 571 -2.40 7.62 -6.46
C ALA A 571 -1.62 6.38 -6.04
N VAL A 572 -2.13 5.64 -5.04
CA VAL A 572 -1.47 4.42 -4.56
C VAL A 572 -1.49 3.36 -5.65
N VAL A 573 -0.35 2.71 -5.90
CA VAL A 573 -0.24 1.62 -6.88
C VAL A 573 -0.51 0.29 -6.17
N PRO A 574 -1.67 -0.37 -6.37
CA PRO A 574 -2.11 -1.49 -5.53
C PRO A 574 -1.29 -2.78 -5.66
N THR A 575 -0.31 -2.83 -6.57
CA THR A 575 0.53 -4.00 -6.81
C THR A 575 1.92 -3.90 -6.17
N PHE A 576 2.33 -2.72 -5.68
CA PHE A 576 3.66 -2.53 -5.09
C PHE A 576 3.80 -3.24 -3.74
N SER A 577 2.76 -3.19 -2.92
CA SER A 577 2.69 -3.82 -1.61
C SER A 577 1.23 -4.00 -1.21
N TYR A 578 0.97 -4.79 -0.18
CA TYR A 578 -0.33 -4.76 0.49
C TYR A 578 -0.34 -3.61 1.50
N PHE A 579 -1.31 -2.72 1.40
CA PHE A 579 -1.43 -1.48 2.15
C PHE A 579 -2.63 -1.53 3.10
N GLU A 580 -2.34 -1.28 4.38
CA GLU A 580 -3.34 -0.99 5.40
C GLU A 580 -3.15 0.47 5.87
N PHE A 581 -4.21 1.06 6.40
CA PHE A 581 -4.23 2.44 6.84
C PHE A 581 -4.79 2.53 8.25
N ILE A 582 -4.01 3.05 9.20
CA ILE A 582 -4.49 3.28 10.57
C ILE A 582 -5.20 4.63 10.60
N PRO A 583 -6.52 4.70 10.83
CA PRO A 583 -7.22 5.97 10.93
C PRO A 583 -6.69 6.78 12.12
N LEU A 584 -6.39 8.05 11.87
CA LEU A 584 -5.84 8.96 12.86
C LEU A 584 -6.87 10.03 13.23
N HIS A 585 -7.36 10.02 14.46
CA HIS A 585 -8.28 11.04 14.96
C HIS A 585 -7.58 11.97 15.94
N ARG A 586 -7.60 13.27 15.65
CA ARG A 586 -7.08 14.29 16.58
C ARG A 586 -8.02 14.37 17.79
N GLN A 587 -7.47 14.17 18.99
CA GLN A 587 -8.23 14.32 20.25
C GLN A 587 -8.83 15.73 20.37
N LYS A 588 -10.14 15.82 20.58
CA LYS A 588 -10.75 17.00 21.22
C LYS A 588 -10.68 16.78 22.74
N GLN A 589 -9.68 17.40 23.37
CA GLN A 589 -9.50 17.61 24.82
C GLN A 589 -9.82 16.41 25.74
N ASP A 590 -8.80 15.84 26.37
CA ASP A 590 -8.82 15.64 27.82
C ASP A 590 -7.40 15.64 28.41
N TYR A 591 -7.26 16.27 29.57
CA TYR A 591 -5.98 16.52 30.23
C TYR A 591 -5.37 15.21 30.75
N ASN A 592 -4.07 15.04 30.48
CA ASN A 592 -3.14 14.05 31.02
C ASN A 592 -2.98 12.74 30.21
N LEU A 593 -1.94 12.69 29.36
CA LEU A 593 -0.87 11.68 29.32
C LEU A 593 0.07 11.95 28.13
N VAL A 594 1.37 11.69 28.30
CA VAL A 594 2.49 12.05 27.39
C VAL A 594 2.77 10.96 26.35
N ILE A 595 1.75 10.33 25.74
CA ILE A 595 1.99 9.24 24.78
C ILE A 595 1.01 9.32 23.59
N ASP A 596 1.55 9.74 22.44
CA ASP A 596 1.04 9.64 21.06
C ASP A 596 -0.40 10.14 20.79
N ASP A 597 -0.52 11.21 20.03
CA ASP A 597 -1.66 12.15 20.07
C ASP A 597 -2.80 11.91 19.08
N PHE A 598 -2.77 10.76 18.42
CA PHE A 598 -3.87 10.29 17.60
C PHE A 598 -4.59 9.18 18.35
N ILE A 599 -5.91 9.28 18.44
CA ILE A 599 -6.72 8.08 18.71
C ILE A 599 -6.64 7.26 17.44
N GLU A 600 -5.82 6.21 17.50
CA GLU A 600 -5.73 5.19 16.48
C GLU A 600 -6.99 4.34 16.52
N ASP A 601 -7.65 4.20 15.38
CA ASP A 601 -8.62 3.13 15.20
C ASP A 601 -7.94 1.90 14.58
N LYS A 602 -8.69 0.81 14.40
CA LYS A 602 -8.19 -0.40 13.76
C LYS A 602 -7.73 -0.10 12.33
N PRO A 603 -6.61 -0.71 11.89
CA PRO A 603 -6.19 -0.62 10.49
C PRO A 603 -7.31 -1.03 9.55
N VAL A 604 -7.52 -0.25 8.49
CA VAL A 604 -8.47 -0.52 7.43
C VAL A 604 -7.73 -0.82 6.12
N PRO A 605 -8.26 -1.68 5.24
CA PRO A 605 -7.66 -1.93 3.93
C PRO A 605 -7.77 -0.70 3.02
N LEU A 606 -6.96 -0.66 1.97
CA LEU A 606 -6.94 0.40 0.96
C LEU A 606 -8.33 0.79 0.41
N SER A 607 -9.25 -0.18 0.28
CA SER A 607 -10.60 0.04 -0.26
C SER A 607 -11.56 0.74 0.71
N GLN A 608 -11.21 0.88 1.99
CA GLN A 608 -12.09 1.43 3.03
C GLN A 608 -11.67 2.81 3.55
N VAL A 609 -10.65 3.41 2.95
CA VAL A 609 -10.20 4.75 3.33
C VAL A 609 -11.22 5.82 2.93
N LYS A 610 -11.23 6.96 3.63
CA LYS A 610 -12.23 8.02 3.47
C LYS A 610 -11.57 9.33 3.08
N VAL A 611 -12.15 10.05 2.12
CA VAL A 611 -11.69 11.38 1.70
C VAL A 611 -11.68 12.35 2.90
N GLY A 612 -10.60 13.12 3.03
CA GLY A 612 -10.38 14.10 4.10
C GLY A 612 -9.96 13.52 5.45
N GLN A 613 -9.81 12.20 5.57
CA GLN A 613 -9.34 11.54 6.79
C GLN A 613 -7.81 11.36 6.74
N GLU A 614 -7.16 11.61 7.88
CA GLU A 614 -5.72 11.37 8.08
C GLU A 614 -5.49 9.90 8.49
N TYR A 615 -4.43 9.29 7.94
CA TYR A 615 -4.03 7.91 8.20
C TYR A 615 -2.53 7.78 8.37
N GLU A 616 -2.08 6.80 9.16
CA GLU A 616 -0.71 6.28 9.07
C GLU A 616 -0.66 5.07 8.13
N ILE A 617 0.34 5.05 7.25
CA ILE A 617 0.53 3.95 6.30
C ILE A 617 1.15 2.73 6.99
N VAL A 618 0.55 1.57 6.75
CA VAL A 618 1.06 0.25 7.12
C VAL A 618 1.23 -0.57 5.85
N LEU A 619 2.36 -1.27 5.72
CA LEU A 619 2.67 -2.04 4.51
C LEU A 619 3.13 -3.46 4.81
N THR A 620 2.77 -4.37 3.90
CA THR A 620 3.29 -5.73 3.82
C THR A 620 3.93 -5.94 2.45
N THR A 621 5.20 -6.37 2.43
CA THR A 621 6.03 -6.43 1.22
C THR A 621 6.42 -7.85 0.84
N PHE A 622 6.75 -8.06 -0.43
CA PHE A 622 7.36 -9.30 -0.93
C PHE A 622 8.69 -9.64 -0.25
N THR A 623 9.39 -8.63 0.26
CA THR A 623 10.70 -8.74 0.93
C THR A 623 10.60 -9.11 2.41
N GLY A 624 9.39 -9.29 2.94
CA GLY A 624 9.19 -9.84 4.28
C GLY A 624 9.05 -8.80 5.39
N LEU A 625 8.67 -7.58 5.06
CA LEU A 625 8.09 -6.66 6.04
C LEU A 625 6.60 -7.00 6.16
N TYR A 626 6.12 -7.32 7.36
CA TYR A 626 4.74 -7.75 7.60
C TYR A 626 4.05 -6.75 8.53
N ARG A 627 2.95 -6.16 8.05
CA ARG A 627 2.18 -5.12 8.75
C ARG A 627 3.07 -4.04 9.37
N TYR A 628 4.08 -3.63 8.60
CA TYR A 628 5.10 -2.70 9.02
C TYR A 628 4.55 -1.27 9.01
N ARG A 629 4.61 -0.61 10.16
CA ARG A 629 4.26 0.81 10.32
C ARG A 629 5.32 1.68 9.67
N LEU A 630 4.97 2.29 8.54
CA LEU A 630 5.88 3.18 7.81
C LEU A 630 6.19 4.46 8.60
N GLY A 631 5.23 4.89 9.42
CA GLY A 631 5.29 6.14 10.19
C GLY A 631 5.00 7.38 9.35
N ASP A 632 4.70 7.26 8.07
CA ASP A 632 4.25 8.39 7.25
C ASP A 632 2.75 8.63 7.49
N VAL A 633 2.40 9.89 7.74
CA VAL A 633 1.02 10.39 7.92
C VAL A 633 0.57 11.02 6.62
N VAL A 634 -0.58 10.57 6.12
CA VAL A 634 -1.17 10.99 4.85
C VAL A 634 -2.63 11.35 5.01
N GLU A 635 -3.11 12.28 4.20
CA GLU A 635 -4.52 12.60 4.05
C GLU A 635 -5.03 12.04 2.73
N VAL A 636 -6.21 11.42 2.71
CA VAL A 636 -6.85 10.99 1.46
C VAL A 636 -7.50 12.20 0.79
N ALA A 637 -6.85 12.75 -0.22
CA ALA A 637 -7.34 13.92 -0.96
C ALA A 637 -8.49 13.57 -1.92
N GLY A 638 -8.57 12.32 -2.36
CA GLY A 638 -9.58 11.84 -3.30
C GLY A 638 -9.26 10.44 -3.80
N PHE A 639 -9.79 10.08 -4.97
CA PHE A 639 -9.55 8.77 -5.59
C PHE A 639 -9.19 8.95 -7.08
N HIS A 640 -8.36 8.04 -7.57
CA HIS A 640 -8.19 7.77 -9.00
C HIS A 640 -8.79 6.40 -9.26
N ASN A 641 -9.93 6.34 -9.95
CA ASN A 641 -10.77 5.16 -10.01
C ASN A 641 -11.08 4.61 -8.60
N GLY A 642 -10.67 3.38 -8.29
CA GLY A 642 -10.85 2.74 -6.99
C GLY A 642 -9.67 2.87 -6.02
N THR A 643 -8.55 3.49 -6.42
CA THR A 643 -7.37 3.67 -5.55
C THR A 643 -7.33 5.08 -4.94
N PRO A 644 -6.95 5.25 -3.66
CA PRO A 644 -6.89 6.57 -3.04
C PRO A 644 -5.73 7.41 -3.59
N LYS A 645 -5.96 8.73 -3.69
CA LYS A 645 -4.94 9.75 -3.89
C LYS A 645 -4.53 10.31 -2.53
N LEU A 646 -3.25 10.14 -2.20
CA LEU A 646 -2.68 10.52 -0.91
C LEU A 646 -1.96 11.87 -1.01
N ASN A 647 -2.25 12.74 -0.06
CA ASN A 647 -1.45 13.93 0.23
C ASN A 647 -0.50 13.61 1.39
N PHE A 648 0.80 13.83 1.21
CA PHE A 648 1.78 13.61 2.26
C PHE A 648 1.73 14.76 3.28
N ILE A 649 1.51 14.43 4.55
CA ILE A 649 1.42 15.43 5.62
C ILE A 649 2.75 15.54 6.37
N CYS A 650 3.19 14.45 7.00
CA CYS A 650 4.42 14.41 7.77
C CYS A 650 4.87 12.98 8.07
N ARG A 651 6.01 12.82 8.75
CA ARG A 651 6.41 11.54 9.34
C ARG A 651 6.23 11.61 10.86
N ARG A 652 5.47 10.67 11.42
CA ARG A 652 5.14 10.53 12.83
C ARG A 652 6.40 10.52 13.69
N LYS A 653 6.33 11.15 14.88
CA LYS A 653 7.44 11.40 15.84
C LYS A 653 8.46 12.50 15.45
N LEU A 654 8.22 13.25 14.37
CA LEU A 654 8.98 14.46 14.03
C LEU A 654 8.11 15.73 14.20
N ILE A 655 7.51 15.87 15.38
CA ILE A 655 6.63 17.00 15.76
C ILE A 655 7.38 17.83 16.82
N LEU A 656 7.30 19.16 16.73
CA LEU A 656 7.74 20.04 17.81
C LEU A 656 6.68 20.05 18.90
N THR A 657 7.08 19.69 20.11
CA THR A 657 6.22 19.65 21.29
C THR A 657 7.03 20.00 22.53
N VAL A 658 6.54 20.96 23.31
CA VAL A 658 7.09 21.30 24.64
C VAL A 658 6.11 20.95 25.76
N ASN A 659 4.82 21.20 25.54
CA ASN A 659 3.71 20.98 26.47
C ASN A 659 2.54 20.29 25.74
N ILE A 660 1.37 20.93 25.63
CA ILE A 660 0.19 20.41 24.91
C ILE A 660 0.25 20.70 23.40
N ASP A 661 1.19 21.55 22.98
CA ASP A 661 1.44 22.01 21.63
C ASP A 661 1.99 20.91 20.72
N LYS A 662 1.48 20.83 19.49
CA LYS A 662 1.88 19.79 18.53
C LYS A 662 2.02 20.41 17.16
N ASN A 663 3.21 20.92 16.88
CA ASN A 663 3.49 21.58 15.60
C ASN A 663 4.22 20.62 14.65
N THR A 664 3.57 20.30 13.54
CA THR A 664 4.14 19.46 12.50
C THR A 664 5.25 20.18 11.74
N GLU A 665 6.01 19.42 10.94
CA GLU A 665 6.97 19.98 9.99
C GLU A 665 6.32 21.00 9.03
N LYS A 666 5.06 20.76 8.62
CA LYS A 666 4.30 21.68 7.78
C LYS A 666 3.97 22.98 8.51
N ASP A 667 3.55 22.90 9.78
CA ASP A 667 3.27 24.09 10.60
C ASP A 667 4.52 24.95 10.77
N LEU A 668 5.65 24.29 11.07
CA LEU A 668 6.94 24.94 11.17
C LEU A 668 7.37 25.58 9.84
N GLN A 669 7.17 24.90 8.71
CA GLN A 669 7.47 25.43 7.38
C GLN A 669 6.70 26.74 7.13
N MET A 670 5.39 26.74 7.36
CA MET A 670 4.56 27.94 7.18
C MET A 670 5.00 29.10 8.08
N VAL A 671 5.36 28.79 9.33
CA VAL A 671 5.86 29.77 10.30
C VAL A 671 7.17 30.40 9.82
N VAL A 672 8.13 29.57 9.38
CA VAL A 672 9.42 30.03 8.86
C VAL A 672 9.25 30.83 7.57
N GLU A 673 8.33 30.43 6.69
CA GLU A 673 8.01 31.19 5.47
C GLU A 673 7.53 32.60 5.80
N ARG A 674 6.56 32.75 6.71
CA ARG A 674 6.07 34.06 7.15
C ARG A 674 7.16 34.92 7.77
N GLY A 675 7.96 34.35 8.67
CA GLY A 675 9.09 35.05 9.26
C GLY A 675 10.13 35.49 8.23
N SER A 676 10.47 34.60 7.30
CA SER A 676 11.53 34.85 6.30
C SER A 676 11.14 35.88 5.24
N GLN A 677 9.84 36.14 5.02
CA GLN A 677 9.38 37.23 4.14
C GLN A 677 9.94 38.59 4.57
N LEU A 678 10.15 38.80 5.87
CA LEU A 678 10.69 40.04 6.41
C LEU A 678 12.18 40.23 6.09
N LEU A 679 12.92 39.15 5.75
CA LEU A 679 14.32 39.24 5.32
C LEU A 679 14.49 39.99 4.00
N SER A 680 13.43 40.02 3.17
CA SER A 680 13.42 40.78 1.91
C SER A 680 13.66 42.28 2.12
N LYS A 681 13.28 42.83 3.28
CA LYS A 681 13.52 44.23 3.67
C LYS A 681 15.02 44.57 3.78
N SER A 682 15.86 43.56 4.00
CA SER A 682 17.30 43.67 4.26
C SER A 682 18.17 43.03 3.18
N LYS A 683 17.62 42.74 1.98
CA LYS A 683 18.33 42.02 0.89
C LYS A 683 18.99 40.70 1.35
N ALA A 684 18.43 40.08 2.37
CA ALA A 684 18.92 38.82 2.92
C ALA A 684 17.99 37.67 2.52
N GLU A 685 18.56 36.48 2.40
CA GLU A 685 17.83 35.28 1.99
C GLU A 685 18.09 34.14 2.98
N LEU A 686 17.02 33.46 3.39
CA LEU A 686 17.13 32.23 4.17
C LEU A 686 17.69 31.11 3.28
N ILE A 687 18.83 30.55 3.66
CA ILE A 687 19.49 29.44 2.93
C ILE A 687 18.86 28.10 3.33
N ASP A 688 18.82 27.81 4.63
CA ASP A 688 18.21 26.58 5.17
C ASP A 688 17.85 26.79 6.64
N PHE A 689 17.04 25.89 7.20
CA PHE A 689 16.63 25.92 8.59
C PHE A 689 16.40 24.54 9.21
N THR A 690 16.42 24.48 10.53
CA THR A 690 15.98 23.33 11.32
C THR A 690 15.47 23.83 12.66
N SER A 691 14.88 22.95 13.47
CA SER A 691 14.30 23.31 14.77
C SER A 691 14.49 22.23 15.81
N HIS A 692 14.33 22.64 17.06
CA HIS A 692 14.38 21.78 18.23
C HIS A 692 13.38 22.28 19.28
N ALA A 693 12.68 21.35 19.93
CA ALA A 693 11.94 21.66 21.15
C ALA A 693 12.88 21.47 22.34
N ASP A 694 13.30 22.56 22.97
CA ASP A 694 14.09 22.53 24.19
C ASP A 694 13.16 22.32 25.38
N VAL A 695 13.16 21.10 25.90
CA VAL A 695 12.41 20.71 27.10
C VAL A 695 13.27 20.67 28.36
N LEU A 696 14.57 20.96 28.23
CA LEU A 696 15.50 20.97 29.35
C LEU A 696 15.48 22.32 30.09
N THR A 697 15.19 23.40 29.38
CA THR A 697 14.91 24.72 29.95
C THR A 697 13.50 24.76 30.53
N GLN A 698 13.30 25.53 31.61
CA GLN A 698 11.96 25.81 32.15
C GLN A 698 11.67 27.32 32.19
N PRO A 699 10.56 27.78 31.58
CA PRO A 699 9.66 27.00 30.73
C PRO A 699 10.38 26.56 29.44
N GLY A 700 10.09 25.35 28.96
CA GLY A 700 10.66 24.85 27.70
C GLY A 700 10.22 25.72 26.52
N HIS A 701 10.97 25.72 25.44
CA HIS A 701 10.70 26.63 24.31
C HIS A 701 11.17 26.05 22.98
N TYR A 702 10.66 26.62 21.89
CA TYR A 702 11.10 26.24 20.55
C TYR A 702 12.36 27.01 20.18
N ILE A 703 13.30 26.30 19.58
CA ILE A 703 14.51 26.86 18.98
C ILE A 703 14.44 26.63 17.48
N ILE A 704 14.52 27.69 16.69
CA ILE A 704 14.62 27.63 15.23
C ILE A 704 16.01 28.11 14.83
N TYR A 705 16.74 27.32 14.06
CA TYR A 705 18.06 27.65 13.54
C TYR A 705 17.94 28.09 12.08
N TRP A 706 18.46 29.27 11.75
CA TRP A 706 18.50 29.81 10.38
C TRP A 706 19.93 30.01 9.91
N GLU A 707 20.24 29.52 8.71
CA GLU A 707 21.41 29.95 7.94
C GLU A 707 20.96 31.00 6.92
N ILE A 708 21.57 32.19 6.93
CA ILE A 708 21.14 33.33 6.12
C ILE A 708 22.28 33.78 5.19
N LYS A 709 21.93 34.12 3.94
CA LYS A 709 22.79 34.83 2.99
C LYS A 709 22.53 36.33 3.13
N GLY A 710 23.59 37.10 3.44
CA GLY A 710 23.52 38.55 3.62
C GLY A 710 23.56 38.98 5.09
N GLU A 711 23.79 40.27 5.33
CA GLU A 711 23.79 40.85 6.68
C GLU A 711 22.39 41.33 7.06
N VAL A 712 21.98 41.04 8.30
CA VAL A 712 20.67 41.42 8.82
C VAL A 712 20.85 42.09 10.17
N GLU A 713 20.24 43.27 10.31
CA GLU A 713 20.17 43.99 11.58
C GLU A 713 19.40 43.19 12.63
N GLU A 714 19.83 43.27 13.88
CA GLU A 714 19.22 42.54 14.99
C GLU A 714 17.74 42.89 15.18
N ARG A 715 17.35 44.14 14.89
CA ARG A 715 15.96 44.58 14.90
C ARG A 715 15.09 43.78 13.93
N VAL A 716 15.57 43.56 12.70
CA VAL A 716 14.83 42.79 11.68
C VAL A 716 14.74 41.32 12.10
N LEU A 717 15.82 40.75 12.65
CA LEU A 717 15.79 39.39 13.21
C LEU A 717 14.78 39.26 14.37
N GLY A 718 14.66 40.29 15.21
CA GLY A 718 13.64 40.39 16.25
C GLY A 718 12.22 40.40 15.68
N GLU A 719 11.98 41.17 14.61
CA GLU A 719 10.70 41.17 13.90
C GLU A 719 10.39 39.80 13.28
N CYS A 720 11.37 39.15 12.64
CA CYS A 720 11.25 37.79 12.11
C CYS A 720 10.88 36.79 13.22
N CYS A 721 11.60 36.82 14.35
CA CYS A 721 11.36 35.94 15.48
C CYS A 721 9.97 36.14 16.08
N ARG A 722 9.53 37.40 16.21
CA ARG A 722 8.19 37.77 16.67
C ARG A 722 7.10 37.29 15.73
N GLU A 723 7.28 37.49 14.42
CA GLU A 723 6.32 37.05 13.40
C GLU A 723 6.18 35.52 13.38
N MET A 724 7.31 34.80 13.55
CA MET A 724 7.29 33.35 13.65
C MET A 724 6.51 32.86 14.87
N ASP A 725 6.81 33.40 16.07
CA ASP A 725 6.12 33.04 17.32
C ASP A 725 4.61 33.35 17.25
N ALA A 726 4.22 34.44 16.59
CA ALA A 726 2.82 34.81 16.39
C ALA A 726 2.10 33.98 15.31
N SER A 727 2.84 33.36 14.39
CA SER A 727 2.29 32.67 13.23
C SER A 727 1.86 31.22 13.51
N PHE A 728 2.25 30.65 14.64
CA PHE A 728 1.78 29.33 15.04
C PHE A 728 0.26 29.34 15.23
N VAL A 729 -0.43 28.46 14.49
CA VAL A 729 -1.89 28.36 14.49
C VAL A 729 -2.39 27.35 15.52
N ASP A 730 -1.52 26.44 15.97
CA ASP A 730 -1.86 25.44 16.98
C ASP A 730 -2.37 26.11 18.27
N HIS A 731 -3.58 25.77 18.67
CA HIS A 731 -4.22 26.34 19.84
C HIS A 731 -3.47 25.95 21.13
N GLY A 732 -2.84 24.77 21.17
CA GLY A 732 -2.01 24.33 22.29
C GLY A 732 -0.80 25.23 22.48
N TYR A 733 -0.11 25.59 21.39
CA TYR A 733 1.01 26.50 21.39
C TYR A 733 0.61 27.91 21.83
N VAL A 734 -0.42 28.49 21.21
CA VAL A 734 -0.85 29.88 21.49
C VAL A 734 -1.29 30.04 22.95
N VAL A 735 -2.08 29.12 23.48
CA VAL A 735 -2.51 29.16 24.90
C VAL A 735 -1.31 29.02 25.83
N SER A 736 -0.43 28.05 25.57
CA SER A 736 0.73 27.78 26.41
C SER A 736 1.77 28.91 26.39
N ARG A 737 1.92 29.61 25.25
CA ARG A 737 2.74 30.83 25.14
C ARG A 737 2.15 31.98 25.94
N ARG A 738 0.82 32.17 25.93
CA ARG A 738 0.12 33.20 26.71
C ARG A 738 0.14 32.93 28.22
N SER A 739 0.10 31.65 28.63
CA SER A 739 0.17 31.24 30.03
C SER A 739 1.60 31.11 30.56
N ASN A 740 2.63 31.44 29.76
CA ASN A 740 4.05 31.23 30.07
C ASN A 740 4.42 29.78 30.41
N SER A 741 3.64 28.81 29.95
CA SER A 741 3.95 27.38 30.06
C SER A 741 4.92 26.93 28.96
N ILE A 742 4.98 27.66 27.84
CA ILE A 742 6.04 27.59 26.83
C ILE A 742 6.75 28.95 26.83
N GLY A 743 8.09 28.91 26.94
CA GLY A 743 8.94 30.08 26.88
C GLY A 743 8.96 30.75 25.51
N PRO A 744 9.54 31.95 25.39
CA PRO A 744 9.66 32.65 24.11
C PRO A 744 10.40 31.83 23.06
N LEU A 745 9.88 31.84 21.83
CA LEU A 745 10.59 31.25 20.70
C LEU A 745 11.99 31.85 20.57
N GLU A 746 13.00 31.00 20.41
CA GLU A 746 14.39 31.38 20.21
C GLU A 746 14.77 31.16 18.74
N LEU A 747 15.13 32.24 18.04
CA LEU A 747 15.75 32.20 16.72
C LEU A 747 17.27 32.23 16.89
N ARG A 748 17.95 31.20 16.40
CA ARG A 748 19.42 31.08 16.37
C ARG A 748 19.92 31.28 14.94
N ILE A 749 20.80 32.25 14.73
CA ILE A 749 21.46 32.42 13.43
C ILE A 749 22.76 31.65 13.45
N VAL A 750 22.95 30.75 12.49
CA VAL A 750 24.16 29.94 12.35
C VAL A 750 25.11 30.52 11.30
N GLU A 751 26.40 30.20 11.43
CA GLU A 751 27.43 30.58 10.46
C GLU A 751 27.08 30.10 9.04
N LYS A 752 27.49 30.86 8.02
CA LYS A 752 27.37 30.43 6.62
C LYS A 752 28.13 29.11 6.42
N GLY A 753 27.47 28.14 5.77
CA GLY A 753 27.98 26.79 5.55
C GLY A 753 27.75 25.82 6.72
N THR A 754 26.97 26.17 7.73
CA THR A 754 26.65 25.25 8.84
C THR A 754 25.89 24.02 8.34
N PHE A 755 24.86 24.19 7.51
CA PHE A 755 24.12 23.06 6.96
C PHE A 755 24.98 22.24 5.98
N LYS A 756 25.95 22.88 5.30
CA LYS A 756 26.98 22.18 4.53
C LYS A 756 27.89 21.33 5.42
N LYS A 757 28.34 21.83 6.57
CA LYS A 757 29.11 21.05 7.56
C LYS A 757 28.30 19.84 8.07
N ILE A 758 27.00 20.03 8.33
CA ILE A 758 26.09 18.94 8.74
C ILE A 758 26.01 17.89 7.63
N LEU A 759 25.78 18.30 6.38
CA LEU A 759 25.78 17.40 5.22
C LEU A 759 27.09 16.60 5.14
N GLU A 760 28.24 17.27 5.20
CA GLU A 760 29.56 16.64 5.10
C GLU A 760 29.79 15.62 6.22
N TYR A 761 29.30 15.89 7.42
CA TYR A 761 29.34 14.94 8.53
C TYR A 761 28.56 13.65 8.23
N PHE A 762 27.34 13.75 7.70
CA PHE A 762 26.53 12.58 7.36
C PHE A 762 27.10 11.78 6.18
N ILE A 763 27.64 12.46 5.18
CA ILE A 763 28.35 11.81 4.07
C ILE A 763 29.60 11.09 4.59
N GLY A 764 30.37 11.73 5.47
CA GLY A 764 31.55 11.14 6.11
C GLY A 764 31.23 9.86 6.90
N ASN A 765 30.02 9.77 7.46
CA ASN A 765 29.51 8.61 8.17
C ASN A 765 28.78 7.57 7.28
N GLY A 766 28.91 7.68 5.95
CA GLY A 766 28.47 6.66 5.01
C GLY A 766 27.11 6.89 4.34
N SER A 767 26.46 8.04 4.57
CA SER A 767 25.21 8.39 3.87
C SER A 767 25.48 8.85 2.43
N ALA A 768 24.63 8.47 1.47
CA ALA A 768 24.69 9.04 0.11
C ALA A 768 24.16 10.48 0.09
N LEU A 769 24.79 11.36 -0.72
CA LEU A 769 24.30 12.74 -0.94
C LEU A 769 22.87 12.76 -1.50
N SER A 770 22.52 11.79 -2.36
CA SER A 770 21.19 11.61 -2.94
C SER A 770 20.11 11.26 -1.92
N GLN A 771 20.48 10.94 -0.68
CA GLN A 771 19.54 10.56 0.38
C GLN A 771 19.49 11.53 1.55
N PHE A 772 20.34 12.55 1.55
CA PHE A 772 20.37 13.49 2.63
C PHE A 772 19.19 14.47 2.54
N LYS A 773 18.47 14.60 3.65
CA LYS A 773 17.48 15.65 3.90
C LYS A 773 17.79 16.30 5.23
N THR A 774 17.85 17.63 5.26
CA THR A 774 17.96 18.37 6.53
C THR A 774 16.68 18.11 7.34
N PRO A 775 16.75 17.54 8.55
CA PRO A 775 15.57 17.32 9.38
C PRO A 775 15.02 18.67 9.82
N ARG A 776 13.72 18.94 9.59
CA ARG A 776 13.12 20.22 10.01
C ARG A 776 12.92 20.29 11.52
N CYS A 777 12.72 19.14 12.16
CA CYS A 777 12.67 18.97 13.60
C CYS A 777 13.72 17.93 14.00
N THR A 778 14.60 18.25 14.95
CA THR A 778 15.67 17.34 15.36
C THR A 778 15.79 17.23 16.87
N SER A 779 15.94 16.01 17.37
CA SER A 779 16.40 15.68 18.72
C SER A 779 17.80 15.06 18.70
N ASN A 780 18.45 14.99 17.53
CA ASN A 780 19.76 14.37 17.37
C ASN A 780 20.84 15.23 18.05
N LYS A 781 21.42 14.70 19.12
CA LYS A 781 22.43 15.37 19.94
C LYS A 781 23.66 15.82 19.16
N VAL A 782 24.05 15.10 18.10
CA VAL A 782 25.20 15.45 17.27
C VAL A 782 24.88 16.68 16.41
N LEU A 783 23.71 16.72 15.80
CA LEU A 783 23.27 17.86 14.98
C LEU A 783 23.12 19.10 15.86
N LEU A 784 22.47 18.94 17.01
CA LEU A 784 22.33 20.01 17.99
C LEU A 784 23.68 20.54 18.45
N SER A 785 24.67 19.66 18.65
CA SER A 785 26.05 20.08 18.97
C SER A 785 26.67 20.95 17.86
N ILE A 786 26.57 20.53 16.59
CA ILE A 786 27.11 21.30 15.45
C ILE A 786 26.39 22.65 15.33
N LEU A 787 25.05 22.66 15.39
CA LEU A 787 24.23 23.87 15.30
C LEU A 787 24.53 24.85 16.43
N ASN A 788 24.66 24.36 17.66
CA ASN A 788 24.97 25.19 18.83
C ASN A 788 26.38 25.79 18.75
N LEU A 789 27.37 25.01 18.30
CA LEU A 789 28.73 25.48 18.09
C LEU A 789 28.82 26.53 16.99
N CYS A 790 28.02 26.38 15.93
CA CYS A 790 27.99 27.33 14.81
C CYS A 790 27.00 28.48 15.03
N THR A 791 26.36 28.60 16.19
CA THR A 791 25.40 29.69 16.46
C THR A 791 26.15 31.00 16.71
N THR A 792 25.89 32.00 15.86
CA THR A 792 26.51 33.34 15.93
C THR A 792 25.64 34.36 16.66
N LYS A 793 24.31 34.25 16.54
CA LYS A 793 23.35 35.16 17.21
C LYS A 793 22.17 34.38 17.76
N ARG A 794 21.57 34.92 18.83
CA ARG A 794 20.37 34.38 19.50
C ARG A 794 19.38 35.51 19.70
N VAL A 795 18.14 35.31 19.28
CA VAL A 795 17.08 36.30 19.34
C VAL A 795 15.84 35.65 19.92
N TYR A 796 15.30 36.21 20.99
CA TYR A 796 14.08 35.72 21.62
C TYR A 796 12.88 36.53 21.18
N SER A 797 11.76 35.87 20.95
CA SER A 797 10.53 36.52 20.53
C SER A 797 9.93 37.39 21.64
N THR A 798 9.34 38.50 21.23
CA THR A 798 8.58 39.43 22.09
C THR A 798 7.07 39.40 21.79
N ALA A 799 6.59 38.45 20.99
CA ALA A 799 5.20 38.43 20.49
C ALA A 799 4.13 38.37 21.59
N TYR A 800 4.46 37.73 22.72
CA TYR A 800 3.59 37.56 23.88
C TYR A 800 4.15 38.23 25.14
N ALA A 801 5.15 39.10 24.99
CA ALA A 801 5.63 39.93 26.09
C ALA A 801 4.65 41.09 26.30
N ASN A 802 4.01 41.14 27.47
CA ASN A 802 3.22 42.31 27.89
C ASN A 802 4.13 43.48 28.25
#